data_AF-A0A2Y9RUR9-F1
#
_entry.id   AF-A0A2Y9RUR9-F1
#
_cell.length_a   1.000
_cell.length_b   1.000
_cell.length_c   1.000
_cell.angle_alpha   90.00
_cell.angle_beta   90.00
_cell.angle_gamma   90.00
#
_symmetry.space_group_name_H-M   'P 1'
#
loop_
_entity.id
_entity.type
_entity.pdbx_description
1 polymer ?
#
loop_
_entity_poly.entity_id
_entity_poly.type
_entity_poly.pdbx_seq_one_letter_code
_entity_poly.pdbx_strand_id
1 'polypeptide(L)'
;MTSSTTLNLSTDRDAGEKHSFCYLYSCFQRAKEEITKVPENLLPFAVQCRNLTVSNTRTVLLTPEIYVDQNIHEQLVDVLLEAIQGAHFEDVTEFLEEVIEALTTDEEVRTFPEVMIPVFDILLGRIKDLELCQILLYAYLDILLYFTRQKDMAKVFVEYIQPKDPSNGQMYQKTLLGVILSISCLLKTPGVVENHGYFLNPSRSSPQEIKVQEANIHQFMAQFHEKIYQMLKNLLQLSPETKHCILSWLGNCLHANAGRTKIWANQMPEIFFQMYASDAFFLNLGAALLKLCQPFCKPRSSRLLTFNPTYCALKELNDEERKIKNVHMRGLDKETCLIPAVQEPKFPQNYNLVTENLVLTEYTLYLGFHRLHDQMVKINQNLHRLQVAWRDAQQSSSPAADSLREQFERLMTIYLSTKTAMTEPQMLQNCLNLQVSMAVLLVQLAIGNEGSQPIELTFPLPDGYSSLAYVPEFFADNLGDFLIFLRRFADDILETSADSLEHVLHFITIFTGSIERMKNPHLRAKLAEVLEAVMPHLDQTPNPLVSSVFHRKRVFCNFPHAPQLAEALIKVFVDIEFTGDPHQFEQKFNYRRPMYPILRYMWGTETYRESIKDLADYASKNLEAMNPPLFLRFLNLLMNDAIFLLDEAIQYLSKIKIQQIEKDRGEWDSLTPEARREKEAGLQMFGQLARFHNIMSNETIGTLAFLTSEIKSLFVHPFLAERIISMLNYFLQHLVGPKMGALKVKDFSEFDFKPQQLVSDICTIYLNLGDEENFCATVPKDGRSYSPTLFAQTVRVLKKINKPGNMIVAFSNLAERIKSLADLQQQEEETYADACDEFLDPIMSTLMSDPVVLPSSRVTVDRSTIARHLLSDQTDPFNRSPLTMDQIRPNTELKEKIQRWLAERKQQKEQLE
;
A
#
# COMPACT_ATOMS: atom_id res chain seq x y z
N MET A 1 27.22 43.74 38.85
CA MET A 1 27.52 44.38 40.15
C MET A 1 27.60 45.89 39.96
N THR A 2 26.52 46.60 40.27
CA THR A 2 26.43 47.79 41.13
C THR A 2 25.03 48.37 40.94
N SER A 3 24.28 48.35 42.02
CA SER A 3 22.92 48.84 42.16
C SER A 3 22.93 50.31 42.57
N SER A 4 22.16 51.15 41.89
CA SER A 4 21.50 52.29 42.53
C SER A 4 20.32 52.74 41.66
N THR A 5 19.19 52.11 41.93
CA THR A 5 17.83 52.65 41.86
C THR A 5 17.77 54.17 42.04
N THR A 6 17.29 54.85 41.00
CA THR A 6 16.37 55.99 41.14
C THR A 6 15.30 55.79 40.09
N LEU A 7 14.21 55.11 40.47
CA LEU A 7 12.97 55.12 39.72
C LEU A 7 12.52 56.58 39.65
N ASN A 8 12.56 57.16 38.45
CA ASN A 8 12.02 58.48 38.19
C ASN A 8 10.48 58.37 38.15
N LEU A 9 9.86 58.31 39.33
CA LEU A 9 8.41 58.19 39.52
C LEU A 9 7.60 59.36 38.93
N SER A 10 8.24 60.39 38.38
CA SER A 10 7.55 61.49 37.70
C SER A 10 7.22 61.20 36.24
N THR A 11 7.96 60.33 35.55
CA THR A 11 7.67 60.00 34.14
C THR A 11 6.48 59.06 33.98
N ASP A 12 6.26 58.14 34.93
CA ASP A 12 5.09 57.24 34.96
C ASP A 12 3.75 57.96 35.17
N ARG A 13 3.78 59.20 35.67
CA ARG A 13 2.59 59.96 36.01
C ARG A 13 2.12 60.89 34.88
N ASP A 14 3.03 61.26 33.98
CA ASP A 14 2.81 62.30 32.97
C ASP A 14 2.69 61.76 31.52
N ALA A 15 2.91 60.46 31.27
CA ALA A 15 2.49 59.78 30.04
C ALA A 15 1.28 58.86 30.34
N GLY A 16 0.06 59.39 30.20
CA GLY A 16 -1.15 58.77 30.74
C GLY A 16 -1.70 57.53 30.02
N GLU A 17 -1.24 57.22 28.79
CA GLU A 17 -1.73 56.08 28.01
C GLU A 17 -0.71 54.93 27.99
N LYS A 18 -1.16 53.73 28.40
CA LYS A 18 -0.34 52.51 28.50
C LYS A 18 -0.48 51.59 27.30
N HIS A 19 -1.46 51.85 26.43
CA HIS A 19 -1.71 51.11 25.20
C HIS A 19 -1.76 52.06 24.00
N SER A 20 -0.60 52.61 23.65
CA SER A 20 -0.47 53.65 22.62
C SER A 20 -1.05 53.22 21.28
N PHE A 21 -0.88 51.95 20.89
CA PHE A 21 -1.43 51.44 19.63
C PHE A 21 -2.97 51.37 19.67
N CYS A 22 -3.54 50.83 20.74
CA CYS A 22 -4.99 50.74 20.94
C CYS A 22 -5.65 52.12 20.98
N TYR A 23 -5.00 53.08 21.64
CA TYR A 23 -5.44 54.47 21.67
C TYR A 23 -5.48 55.10 20.28
N LEU A 24 -4.41 54.93 19.48
CA LEU A 24 -4.36 55.46 18.12
C LEU A 24 -5.43 54.80 17.24
N TYR A 25 -5.61 53.48 17.31
CA TYR A 25 -6.70 52.83 16.59
C TYR A 25 -8.08 53.40 16.98
N SER A 26 -8.32 53.59 18.28
CA SER A 26 -9.57 54.20 18.77
C SER A 26 -9.75 55.65 18.28
N CYS A 27 -8.65 56.42 18.19
CA CYS A 27 -8.65 57.76 17.59
C CYS A 27 -8.99 57.72 16.11
N PHE A 28 -8.47 56.75 15.36
CA PHE A 28 -8.75 56.56 13.95
C PHE A 28 -10.24 56.28 13.73
N GLN A 29 -10.82 55.35 14.50
CA GLN A 29 -12.26 55.05 14.42
C GLN A 29 -13.12 56.30 14.69
N ARG A 30 -12.81 57.03 15.77
CA ARG A 30 -13.53 58.29 16.08
C ARG A 30 -13.38 59.31 14.96
N ALA A 31 -12.18 59.51 14.43
CA ALA A 31 -11.94 60.44 13.34
C ALA A 31 -12.71 60.04 12.06
N LYS A 32 -12.71 58.74 11.72
CA LYS A 32 -13.46 58.17 10.59
C LYS A 32 -14.97 58.43 10.72
N GLU A 33 -15.52 58.20 11.91
CA GLU A 33 -16.93 58.51 12.18
C GLU A 33 -17.23 60.02 12.06
N GLU A 34 -16.38 60.87 12.66
CA GLU A 34 -16.58 62.32 12.66
C GLU A 34 -16.51 62.91 11.24
N ILE A 35 -15.66 62.39 10.35
CA ILE A 35 -15.60 62.82 8.93
C ILE A 35 -16.97 62.77 8.25
N THR A 36 -17.84 61.83 8.64
CA THR A 36 -19.20 61.71 8.08
C THR A 36 -20.24 62.62 8.74
N LYS A 37 -19.93 63.19 9.92
CA LYS A 37 -20.86 63.92 10.78
C LYS A 37 -20.56 65.42 10.86
N VAL A 38 -19.30 65.82 10.72
CA VAL A 38 -18.88 67.22 10.93
C VAL A 38 -19.33 68.15 9.80
N PRO A 39 -19.67 69.41 10.10
CA PRO A 39 -19.93 70.44 9.09
C PRO A 39 -18.73 70.68 8.15
N GLU A 40 -18.98 71.18 6.93
CA GLU A 40 -17.95 71.38 5.88
C GLU A 40 -16.74 72.21 6.35
N ASN A 41 -16.95 73.18 7.25
CA ASN A 41 -15.86 74.01 7.79
C ASN A 41 -14.96 73.26 8.78
N LEU A 42 -15.42 72.15 9.35
CA LEU A 42 -14.67 71.30 10.28
C LEU A 42 -14.11 70.02 9.64
N LEU A 43 -14.59 69.66 8.45
CA LEU A 43 -14.13 68.49 7.69
C LEU A 43 -12.60 68.43 7.50
N PRO A 44 -11.88 69.52 7.13
CA PRO A 44 -10.42 69.47 6.99
C PRO A 44 -9.71 69.07 8.27
N PHE A 45 -10.22 69.47 9.45
CA PHE A 45 -9.64 69.11 10.74
C PHE A 45 -9.89 67.64 11.08
N ALA A 46 -11.08 67.11 10.78
CA ALA A 46 -11.38 65.69 10.99
C ALA A 46 -10.48 64.78 10.11
N VAL A 47 -10.28 65.15 8.84
CA VAL A 47 -9.32 64.49 7.94
C VAL A 47 -7.90 64.63 8.48
N GLN A 48 -7.48 65.81 8.95
CA GLN A 48 -6.17 65.99 9.55
C GLN A 48 -5.96 65.11 10.79
N CYS A 49 -6.97 64.96 11.65
CA CYS A 49 -6.91 64.05 12.81
C CYS A 49 -6.71 62.59 12.39
N ARG A 50 -7.41 62.11 11.35
CA ARG A 50 -7.21 60.76 10.79
C ARG A 50 -5.77 60.60 10.30
N ASN A 51 -5.28 61.53 9.48
CA ASN A 51 -3.92 61.47 8.92
C ASN A 51 -2.84 61.52 10.02
N LEU A 52 -3.03 62.36 11.04
CA LEU A 52 -2.15 62.41 12.21
C LEU A 52 -2.15 61.10 12.97
N THR A 53 -3.29 60.42 13.06
CA THR A 53 -3.38 59.12 13.73
C THR A 53 -2.53 58.09 13.00
N VAL A 54 -2.68 57.96 11.68
CA VAL A 54 -1.86 57.08 10.84
C VAL A 54 -0.37 57.42 10.94
N SER A 55 -0.03 58.70 10.85
CA SER A 55 1.37 59.17 10.96
C SER A 55 1.98 58.87 12.33
N ASN A 56 1.23 59.03 13.42
CA ASN A 56 1.73 58.70 14.76
C ASN A 56 1.85 57.19 14.95
N THR A 57 0.92 56.39 14.41
CA THR A 57 1.03 54.92 14.44
C THR A 57 2.26 54.44 13.69
N ARG A 58 2.58 55.06 12.55
CA ARG A 58 3.85 54.84 11.84
C ARG A 58 5.04 55.10 12.76
N THR A 59 5.09 56.24 13.44
CA THR A 59 6.19 56.56 14.39
C THR A 59 6.27 55.55 15.54
N VAL A 60 5.13 55.13 16.09
CA VAL A 60 5.04 54.12 17.16
C VAL A 60 5.66 52.79 16.72
N LEU A 61 5.47 52.41 15.45
CA LEU A 61 6.01 51.17 14.88
C LEU A 61 7.48 51.28 14.45
N LEU A 62 7.94 52.45 14.01
CA LEU A 62 9.34 52.68 13.61
C LEU A 62 10.29 52.85 14.80
N THR A 63 9.83 53.49 15.87
CA THR A 63 10.62 53.78 17.07
C THR A 63 9.86 53.38 18.34
N PRO A 64 9.58 52.07 18.54
CA PRO A 64 8.86 51.59 19.71
C PRO A 64 9.60 51.87 21.02
N GLU A 65 10.92 52.07 21.00
CA GLU A 65 11.75 52.34 22.18
C GLU A 65 11.39 53.65 22.89
N ILE A 66 10.73 54.58 22.20
CA ILE A 66 10.25 55.84 22.78
C ILE A 66 9.12 55.56 23.79
N TYR A 67 8.36 54.48 23.60
CA TYR A 67 7.22 54.08 24.42
C TYR A 67 7.67 53.08 25.47
N VAL A 68 8.40 53.58 26.48
CA VAL A 68 8.94 52.79 27.60
C VAL A 68 7.80 52.01 28.29
N ASP A 69 8.09 50.77 28.68
CA ASP A 69 7.16 49.84 29.35
C ASP A 69 5.94 49.41 28.52
N GLN A 70 5.97 49.58 27.19
CA GLN A 70 4.93 49.12 26.27
C GLN A 70 5.48 48.15 25.22
N ASN A 71 4.75 47.07 24.94
CA ASN A 71 5.02 46.19 23.81
C ASN A 71 4.07 46.50 22.64
N ILE A 72 4.49 47.41 21.78
CA ILE A 72 3.68 47.90 20.65
C ILE A 72 3.26 46.78 19.70
N HIS A 73 4.18 45.87 19.37
CA HIS A 73 3.90 44.77 18.46
C HIS A 73 2.88 43.79 19.05
N GLU A 74 2.89 43.62 20.36
CA GLU A 74 1.90 42.81 21.07
C GLU A 74 0.52 43.48 21.08
N GLN A 75 0.47 44.79 21.35
CA GLN A 75 -0.78 45.56 21.26
C GLN A 75 -1.41 45.47 19.85
N LEU A 76 -0.60 45.48 18.79
CA LEU A 76 -1.10 45.27 17.42
C LEU A 76 -1.75 43.88 17.26
N VAL A 77 -1.11 42.82 17.76
CA VAL A 77 -1.67 41.47 17.72
C VAL A 77 -2.97 41.39 18.53
N ASP A 78 -3.01 42.03 19.70
CA ASP A 78 -4.18 42.06 20.57
C ASP A 78 -5.36 42.80 19.93
N VAL A 79 -5.12 43.95 19.29
CA VAL A 79 -6.17 44.68 18.53
C VAL A 79 -6.70 43.84 17.37
N LEU A 80 -5.83 43.16 16.63
CA LEU A 80 -6.26 42.24 15.56
C LEU A 80 -7.08 41.06 16.11
N LEU A 81 -6.68 40.51 17.25
CA LEU A 81 -7.38 39.40 17.89
C LEU A 81 -8.76 39.82 18.39
N GLU A 82 -8.85 40.96 19.07
CA GLU A 82 -10.12 41.55 19.51
C GLU A 82 -11.04 41.86 18.32
N ALA A 83 -10.48 42.37 17.22
CA ALA A 83 -11.25 42.73 16.03
C ALA A 83 -11.72 41.54 15.18
N ILE A 84 -11.09 40.37 15.29
CA ILE A 84 -11.62 39.13 14.69
C ILE A 84 -12.75 38.56 15.56
N GLN A 85 -12.67 38.75 16.88
CA GLN A 85 -13.68 38.28 17.82
C GLN A 85 -14.91 39.22 17.87
N GLY A 86 -14.70 40.52 17.70
CA GLY A 86 -15.74 41.54 17.51
C GLY A 86 -16.05 41.73 16.02
N ALA A 87 -17.25 42.17 15.65
CA ALA A 87 -17.64 42.36 14.25
C ALA A 87 -17.00 43.62 13.58
N HIS A 88 -15.75 43.95 13.93
CA HIS A 88 -15.04 45.19 13.56
C HIS A 88 -13.74 44.94 12.78
N PHE A 89 -13.57 43.74 12.21
CA PHE A 89 -12.33 43.39 11.51
C PHE A 89 -12.04 44.31 10.32
N GLU A 90 -13.07 44.70 9.56
CA GLU A 90 -12.94 45.59 8.40
C GLU A 90 -12.32 46.96 8.77
N ASP A 91 -12.72 47.52 9.92
CA ASP A 91 -12.21 48.81 10.40
C ASP A 91 -10.73 48.74 10.78
N VAL A 92 -10.30 47.65 11.42
CA VAL A 92 -8.87 47.42 11.72
C VAL A 92 -8.09 47.24 10.42
N THR A 93 -8.60 46.47 9.46
CA THR A 93 -7.89 46.25 8.20
C THR A 93 -7.71 47.55 7.40
N GLU A 94 -8.73 48.41 7.32
CA GLU A 94 -8.62 49.72 6.66
C GLU A 94 -7.54 50.58 7.34
N PHE A 95 -7.55 50.65 8.67
CA PHE A 95 -6.54 51.38 9.43
C PHE A 95 -5.12 50.85 9.16
N LEU A 96 -4.94 49.53 9.16
CA LEU A 96 -3.65 48.91 8.93
C LEU A 96 -3.18 49.08 7.48
N GLU A 97 -4.07 49.09 6.50
CA GLU A 97 -3.71 49.36 5.10
C GLU A 97 -3.10 50.75 4.93
N GLU A 98 -3.70 51.78 5.53
CA GLU A 98 -3.12 53.15 5.53
C GLU A 98 -1.78 53.22 6.25
N VAL A 99 -1.63 52.51 7.38
CA VAL A 99 -0.37 52.46 8.13
C VAL A 99 0.72 51.73 7.33
N ILE A 100 0.39 50.63 6.64
CA ILE A 100 1.33 49.89 5.80
C ILE A 100 1.78 50.75 4.60
N GLU A 101 0.86 51.46 3.95
CA GLU A 101 1.21 52.39 2.86
C GLU A 101 2.18 53.48 3.36
N ALA A 102 1.92 54.03 4.55
CA ALA A 102 2.79 55.03 5.17
C ALA A 102 4.16 54.45 5.58
N LEU A 103 4.23 53.18 6.00
CA LEU A 103 5.50 52.52 6.36
C LEU A 103 6.34 52.15 5.13
N THR A 104 5.71 51.80 4.01
CA THR A 104 6.41 51.36 2.79
C THR A 104 6.91 52.52 1.92
N THR A 105 6.33 53.72 2.08
CA THR A 105 6.72 54.91 1.29
C THR A 105 8.03 55.55 1.76
N ASP A 106 8.39 55.38 3.04
CA ASP A 106 9.52 56.07 3.67
C ASP A 106 10.25 55.12 4.64
N GLU A 107 11.37 54.54 4.17
CA GLU A 107 12.19 53.54 4.86
C GLU A 107 13.43 54.15 5.57
N GLU A 108 13.42 55.43 5.93
CA GLU A 108 14.62 56.10 6.46
C GLU A 108 15.11 55.57 7.83
N VAL A 109 14.22 55.01 8.66
CA VAL A 109 14.53 54.60 10.06
C VAL A 109 14.58 53.09 10.24
N ARG A 110 13.54 52.39 9.79
CA ARG A 110 13.43 50.92 9.75
C ARG A 110 12.74 50.52 8.48
N THR A 111 13.16 49.38 7.94
CA THR A 111 12.48 48.74 6.82
C THR A 111 11.16 48.10 7.27
N PHE A 112 10.20 47.96 6.37
CA PHE A 112 8.93 47.30 6.69
C PHE A 112 9.11 45.87 7.28
N PRO A 113 10.05 45.02 6.79
CA PRO A 113 10.37 43.75 7.44
C PRO A 113 10.79 43.88 8.91
N GLU A 114 11.65 44.84 9.25
CA GLU A 114 12.12 45.04 10.63
C GLU A 114 10.98 45.41 11.59
N VAL A 115 9.94 46.08 11.09
CA VAL A 115 8.74 46.42 11.86
C VAL A 115 7.84 45.19 12.07
N MET A 116 7.73 44.32 11.07
CA MET A 116 6.75 43.23 11.09
C MET A 116 7.30 41.90 11.64
N ILE A 117 8.61 41.64 11.57
CA ILE A 117 9.22 40.42 12.13
C ILE A 117 8.85 40.21 13.62
N PRO A 118 8.91 41.21 14.52
CA PRO A 118 8.51 41.03 15.92
C PRO A 118 7.04 40.62 16.10
N VAL A 119 6.15 41.05 15.20
CA VAL A 119 4.72 40.66 15.21
C VAL A 119 4.60 39.16 14.91
N PHE A 120 5.36 38.65 13.95
CA PHE A 120 5.40 37.22 13.65
C PHE A 120 6.05 36.40 14.78
N ASP A 121 7.06 36.93 15.47
CA ASP A 121 7.67 36.28 16.64
C ASP A 121 6.66 36.12 17.79
N ILE A 122 5.83 37.14 18.04
CA ILE A 122 4.74 37.08 19.04
C ILE A 122 3.71 36.03 18.63
N LEU A 123 3.28 36.01 17.36
CA LEU A 123 2.34 35.01 16.86
C LEU A 123 2.92 33.60 16.97
N LEU A 124 4.18 33.39 16.59
CA LEU A 124 4.88 32.12 16.77
C LEU A 124 4.88 31.68 18.24
N GLY A 125 5.22 32.61 19.14
CA GLY A 125 5.23 32.37 20.59
C GLY A 125 3.87 31.99 21.16
N ARG A 126 2.79 32.60 20.66
CA ARG A 126 1.41 32.36 21.12
C ARG A 126 0.78 31.11 20.50
N ILE A 127 1.10 30.78 19.24
CA ILE A 127 0.51 29.64 18.52
C ILE A 127 1.14 28.30 18.92
N LYS A 128 2.44 28.26 19.23
CA LYS A 128 3.20 27.01 19.46
C LYS A 128 2.60 26.09 20.53
N ASP A 129 1.90 26.65 21.50
CA ASP A 129 1.36 25.93 22.65
C ASP A 129 -0.14 25.58 22.48
N LEU A 130 -0.77 26.01 21.38
CA LEU A 130 -2.18 25.76 21.11
C LEU A 130 -2.44 24.33 20.60
N GLU A 131 -3.69 23.92 20.73
CA GLU A 131 -4.18 22.61 20.28
C GLU A 131 -5.26 22.76 19.21
N LEU A 132 -5.42 21.71 18.40
CA LEU A 132 -6.32 21.69 17.24
C LEU A 132 -7.77 22.10 17.56
N CYS A 133 -8.29 21.70 18.71
CA CYS A 133 -9.70 21.94 19.09
C CYS A 133 -9.91 23.27 19.86
N GLN A 134 -8.89 24.11 19.99
CA GLN A 134 -9.00 25.39 20.70
C GLN A 134 -9.46 26.50 19.73
N ILE A 135 -10.55 27.20 20.08
CA ILE A 135 -11.12 28.29 19.25
C ILE A 135 -10.10 29.41 18.99
N LEU A 136 -9.27 29.72 19.99
CA LEU A 136 -8.23 30.75 19.91
C LEU A 136 -7.23 30.50 18.76
N LEU A 137 -6.94 29.23 18.43
CA LEU A 137 -6.10 28.88 17.29
C LEU A 137 -6.67 29.45 15.98
N TYR A 138 -7.98 29.28 15.75
CA TYR A 138 -8.63 29.70 14.51
C TYR A 138 -8.65 31.22 14.36
N ALA A 139 -8.76 31.96 15.46
CA ALA A 139 -8.63 33.42 15.44
C ALA A 139 -7.22 33.85 14.96
N TYR A 140 -6.16 33.21 15.45
CA TYR A 140 -4.81 33.48 14.95
C TYR A 140 -4.61 33.07 13.48
N LEU A 141 -5.23 31.96 13.05
CA LEU A 141 -5.21 31.58 11.63
C LEU A 141 -5.92 32.61 10.75
N ASP A 142 -6.98 33.24 11.23
CA ASP A 142 -7.67 34.33 10.52
C ASP A 142 -6.80 35.60 10.41
N ILE A 143 -6.01 35.94 11.44
CA ILE A 143 -4.99 37.00 11.34
C ILE A 143 -3.98 36.67 10.25
N LEU A 144 -3.46 35.44 10.23
CA LEU A 144 -2.49 35.00 9.24
C LEU A 144 -3.07 34.94 7.83
N LEU A 145 -4.37 34.62 7.69
CA LEU A 145 -5.05 34.70 6.40
C LEU A 145 -5.12 36.11 5.87
N TYR A 146 -5.36 37.11 6.72
CA TYR A 146 -5.26 38.51 6.33
C TYR A 146 -3.83 38.86 5.89
N PHE A 147 -2.82 38.49 6.67
CA PHE A 147 -1.42 38.75 6.33
C PHE A 147 -0.97 38.11 5.02
N THR A 148 -1.46 36.91 4.69
CA THR A 148 -1.14 36.25 3.41
C THR A 148 -1.88 36.85 2.20
N ARG A 149 -2.92 37.67 2.42
CA ARG A 149 -3.64 38.40 1.35
C ARG A 149 -3.06 39.78 1.06
N GLN A 150 -2.49 40.45 2.07
CA GLN A 150 -1.87 41.76 1.92
C GLN A 150 -0.46 41.60 1.31
N LYS A 151 -0.19 42.34 0.23
CA LYS A 151 1.00 42.16 -0.64
C LYS A 151 2.33 42.26 0.10
N ASP A 152 2.53 43.31 0.89
CA ASP A 152 3.80 43.61 1.55
C ASP A 152 4.02 42.68 2.74
N MET A 153 2.95 42.39 3.49
CA MET A 153 2.93 41.48 4.63
C MET A 153 3.22 40.04 4.20
N ALA A 154 2.63 39.61 3.09
CA ALA A 154 2.88 38.29 2.52
C ALA A 154 4.34 38.14 2.08
N LYS A 155 4.95 39.20 1.54
CA LYS A 155 6.39 39.22 1.20
C LYS A 155 7.25 39.03 2.45
N VAL A 156 6.99 39.79 3.52
CA VAL A 156 7.72 39.61 4.80
C VAL A 156 7.44 38.22 5.38
N PHE A 157 6.21 37.71 5.28
CA PHE A 157 5.85 36.39 5.78
C PHE A 157 6.65 35.28 5.11
N VAL A 158 6.77 35.28 3.77
CA VAL A 158 7.55 34.25 3.05
C VAL A 158 9.05 34.32 3.34
N GLU A 159 9.58 35.51 3.63
CA GLU A 159 10.97 35.71 4.08
C GLU A 159 11.16 35.23 5.53
N TYR A 160 10.19 35.50 6.41
CA TYR A 160 10.23 35.13 7.81
C TYR A 160 10.15 33.62 8.05
N ILE A 161 9.37 32.89 7.25
CA ILE A 161 9.22 31.43 7.40
C ILE A 161 10.41 30.63 6.85
N GLN A 162 11.47 31.28 6.37
CA GLN A 162 12.66 30.55 5.92
C GLN A 162 13.36 29.91 7.12
N PRO A 163 13.71 28.61 7.04
CA PRO A 163 14.38 27.93 8.15
C PRO A 163 15.81 28.45 8.32
N LYS A 164 16.29 28.47 9.57
CA LYS A 164 17.68 28.86 9.88
C LYS A 164 18.73 27.95 9.21
N ASP A 165 18.41 26.67 9.07
CA ASP A 165 19.19 25.68 8.32
C ASP A 165 18.27 24.96 7.32
N PRO A 166 18.32 25.32 6.03
CA PRO A 166 17.47 24.72 5.00
C PRO A 166 17.75 23.24 4.70
N SER A 167 18.87 22.69 5.17
CA SER A 167 19.22 21.28 4.98
C SER A 167 18.61 20.35 6.03
N ASN A 168 18.17 20.92 7.16
CA ASN A 168 17.62 20.19 8.28
C ASN A 168 16.08 20.25 8.29
N GLY A 169 15.44 19.10 8.06
CA GLY A 169 13.99 18.97 8.00
C GLY A 169 13.28 19.47 9.27
N GLN A 170 13.87 19.28 10.45
CA GLN A 170 13.31 19.75 11.72
C GLN A 170 13.26 21.29 11.82
N MET A 171 14.16 22.01 11.13
CA MET A 171 14.17 23.47 11.18
C MET A 171 12.97 24.08 10.47
N TYR A 172 12.42 23.42 9.45
CA TYR A 172 11.16 23.81 8.84
C TYR A 172 10.00 23.75 9.84
N GLN A 173 9.96 22.73 10.68
CA GLN A 173 8.94 22.59 11.73
C GLN A 173 9.00 23.72 12.78
N LYS A 174 10.16 24.37 12.98
CA LYS A 174 10.33 25.48 13.94
C LYS A 174 9.91 26.85 13.38
N THR A 175 9.64 26.95 12.08
CA THR A 175 9.13 28.17 11.45
C THR A 175 7.66 28.38 11.83
N LEU A 176 7.14 29.60 11.68
CA LEU A 176 5.72 29.87 11.97
C LEU A 176 4.75 29.00 11.16
N LEU A 177 4.98 28.86 9.86
CA LEU A 177 4.18 27.94 9.04
C LEU A 177 4.36 26.48 9.50
N GLY A 178 5.58 26.07 9.86
CA GLY A 178 5.84 24.71 10.32
C GLY A 178 5.28 24.35 11.69
N VAL A 179 5.22 25.32 12.61
CA VAL A 179 4.56 25.17 13.91
C VAL A 179 3.06 24.95 13.68
N ILE A 180 2.43 25.76 12.82
CA ILE A 180 1.02 25.57 12.43
C ILE A 180 0.83 24.17 11.84
N LEU A 181 1.63 23.80 10.84
CA LEU A 181 1.53 22.47 10.22
C LEU A 181 1.72 21.32 11.22
N SER A 182 2.38 21.54 12.36
CA SER A 182 2.60 20.49 13.37
C SER A 182 1.45 20.33 14.38
N ILE A 183 0.41 21.18 14.32
CA ILE A 183 -0.75 21.08 15.22
C ILE A 183 -1.66 19.93 14.74
N SER A 184 -1.90 18.94 15.61
CA SER A 184 -2.69 17.75 15.27
C SER A 184 -3.24 17.08 16.53
N CYS A 185 -4.13 16.09 16.34
CA CYS A 185 -4.50 15.12 17.37
C CYS A 185 -3.47 13.99 17.53
N LEU A 186 -2.40 13.96 16.72
CA LEU A 186 -1.25 13.07 16.92
C LEU A 186 -0.42 13.48 18.14
N LEU A 187 0.40 12.55 18.65
CA LEU A 187 1.32 12.81 19.75
C LEU A 187 2.40 13.81 19.33
N LYS A 188 2.64 14.83 20.16
CA LYS A 188 3.71 15.82 19.94
C LYS A 188 5.10 15.18 20.00
N THR A 189 5.29 14.25 20.93
CA THR A 189 6.54 13.50 21.10
C THR A 189 6.23 12.00 20.96
N PRO A 190 6.90 11.28 20.05
CA PRO A 190 6.72 9.84 19.91
C PRO A 190 6.88 9.11 21.25
N GLY A 191 5.96 8.21 21.57
CA GLY A 191 6.00 7.40 22.80
C GLY A 191 5.56 8.10 24.09
N VAL A 192 5.50 9.43 24.12
CA VAL A 192 5.11 10.21 25.31
C VAL A 192 3.62 10.55 25.25
N VAL A 193 2.81 9.75 25.94
CA VAL A 193 1.34 9.92 26.03
C VAL A 193 0.95 10.84 27.19
N GLU A 194 1.88 11.15 28.08
CA GLU A 194 1.66 12.07 29.20
C GLU A 194 1.29 13.47 28.68
N ASN A 195 0.14 13.99 29.13
CA ASN A 195 -0.48 15.24 28.68
C ASN A 195 -1.09 15.22 27.27
N HIS A 196 -1.26 14.05 26.65
CA HIS A 196 -2.03 13.95 25.39
C HIS A 196 -3.52 14.17 25.65
N GLY A 197 -4.10 15.21 25.07
CA GLY A 197 -5.49 15.62 25.32
C GLY A 197 -6.58 14.75 24.65
N TYR A 198 -6.21 13.75 23.85
CA TYR A 198 -7.14 12.96 23.02
C TYR A 198 -7.19 11.49 23.45
N PHE A 199 -8.37 10.86 23.30
CA PHE A 199 -8.61 9.44 23.59
C PHE A 199 -8.04 8.98 24.95
N LEU A 200 -8.45 9.63 26.03
CA LEU A 200 -8.02 9.31 27.40
C LEU A 200 -8.66 8.00 27.89
N ASN A 201 -7.85 7.05 28.38
CA ASN A 201 -8.28 5.74 28.89
C ASN A 201 -9.20 4.97 27.91
N PRO A 202 -8.74 4.72 26.66
CA PRO A 202 -9.59 4.20 25.59
C PRO A 202 -10.17 2.82 25.88
N SER A 203 -9.57 1.99 26.74
CA SER A 203 -10.14 0.68 27.10
C SER A 203 -11.46 0.79 27.87
N ARG A 204 -11.74 1.94 28.49
CA ARG A 204 -12.97 2.21 29.27
C ARG A 204 -14.06 2.88 28.44
N SER A 205 -13.71 3.47 27.31
CA SER A 205 -14.65 4.17 26.45
C SER A 205 -15.46 3.19 25.60
N SER A 206 -16.73 3.48 25.41
CA SER A 206 -17.56 2.69 24.49
C SER A 206 -17.19 2.97 23.03
N PRO A 207 -17.43 2.04 22.10
CA PRO A 207 -17.20 2.28 20.66
C PRO A 207 -17.97 3.49 20.11
N GLN A 208 -19.12 3.83 20.69
CA GLN A 208 -19.91 5.01 20.29
C GLN A 208 -19.25 6.31 20.74
N GLU A 209 -18.73 6.36 21.97
CA GLU A 209 -17.99 7.53 22.48
C GLU A 209 -16.73 7.81 21.65
N ILE A 210 -15.98 6.76 21.32
CA ILE A 210 -14.78 6.86 20.46
C ILE A 210 -15.17 7.45 19.10
N LYS A 211 -16.27 6.99 18.49
CA LYS A 211 -16.76 7.52 17.21
C LYS A 211 -17.20 8.98 17.28
N VAL A 212 -17.86 9.39 18.37
CA VAL A 212 -18.24 10.81 18.57
C VAL A 212 -17.00 11.68 18.73
N GLN A 213 -16.00 11.22 19.48
CA GLN A 213 -14.74 11.94 19.62
C GLN A 213 -13.99 12.03 18.28
N GLU A 214 -13.93 10.95 17.52
CA GLU A 214 -13.38 10.90 16.15
C GLU A 214 -14.06 11.93 15.23
N ALA A 215 -15.39 11.95 15.18
CA ALA A 215 -16.16 12.89 14.36
C ALA A 215 -15.96 14.36 14.76
N ASN A 216 -15.88 14.66 16.05
CA ASN A 216 -15.60 16.01 16.54
C ASN A 216 -14.21 16.49 16.11
N ILE A 217 -13.19 15.62 16.24
CA ILE A 217 -11.83 15.93 15.79
C ILE A 217 -11.80 16.15 14.27
N HIS A 218 -12.48 15.31 13.49
CA HIS A 218 -12.59 15.47 12.03
C HIS A 218 -13.16 16.83 11.62
N GLN A 219 -14.18 17.34 12.32
CA GLN A 219 -14.73 18.67 12.04
C GLN A 219 -13.68 19.78 12.18
N PHE A 220 -12.90 19.76 13.27
CA PHE A 220 -11.82 20.72 13.48
C PHE A 220 -10.70 20.54 12.45
N MET A 221 -10.32 19.30 12.12
CA MET A 221 -9.33 19.03 11.08
C MET A 221 -9.75 19.60 9.72
N ALA A 222 -11.00 19.38 9.30
CA ALA A 222 -11.50 19.89 8.02
C ALA A 222 -11.43 21.43 7.93
N GLN A 223 -11.80 22.13 9.02
CA GLN A 223 -11.69 23.59 9.13
C GLN A 223 -10.22 24.04 9.12
N PHE A 224 -9.36 23.35 9.89
CA PHE A 224 -7.94 23.65 9.99
C PHE A 224 -7.22 23.51 8.64
N HIS A 225 -7.45 22.41 7.93
CA HIS A 225 -6.91 22.19 6.59
C HIS A 225 -7.42 23.20 5.56
N GLU A 226 -8.65 23.70 5.71
CA GLU A 226 -9.17 24.78 4.88
C GLU A 226 -8.39 26.09 5.08
N LYS A 227 -8.09 26.46 6.33
CA LYS A 227 -7.30 27.68 6.61
C LYS A 227 -5.88 27.57 6.04
N ILE A 228 -5.19 26.44 6.22
CA ILE A 228 -3.84 26.23 5.65
C ILE A 228 -3.88 26.27 4.12
N TYR A 229 -4.85 25.59 3.50
CA TYR A 229 -5.05 25.64 2.05
C TYR A 229 -5.21 27.07 1.54
N GLN A 230 -6.04 27.87 2.21
CA GLN A 230 -6.27 29.27 1.84
C GLN A 230 -4.99 30.11 1.98
N MET A 231 -4.21 29.92 3.05
CA MET A 231 -2.90 30.61 3.21
C MET A 231 -1.97 30.29 2.05
N LEU A 232 -1.77 29.01 1.72
CA LEU A 232 -0.90 28.59 0.61
C LEU A 232 -1.42 29.12 -0.74
N LYS A 233 -2.75 29.07 -0.95
CA LYS A 233 -3.38 29.58 -2.17
C LYS A 233 -3.15 31.08 -2.33
N ASN A 234 -3.32 31.87 -1.27
CA ASN A 234 -3.08 33.32 -1.31
C ASN A 234 -1.62 33.59 -1.74
N LEU A 235 -0.66 32.95 -1.07
CA LEU A 235 0.78 33.11 -1.37
C LEU A 235 1.15 32.70 -2.80
N LEU A 236 0.51 31.66 -3.36
CA LEU A 236 0.75 31.21 -4.74
C LEU A 236 0.16 32.15 -5.80
N GLN A 237 -0.88 32.93 -5.46
CA GLN A 237 -1.65 33.75 -6.40
C GLN A 237 -1.30 35.25 -6.34
N LEU A 238 -0.66 35.70 -5.25
CA LEU A 238 -0.48 37.12 -4.96
C LEU A 238 0.55 37.82 -5.85
N SER A 239 1.75 37.24 -5.99
CA SER A 239 2.80 37.76 -6.88
C SER A 239 3.74 36.66 -7.39
N PRO A 240 4.45 36.87 -8.51
CA PRO A 240 5.46 35.92 -8.99
C PRO A 240 6.56 35.63 -7.96
N GLU A 241 6.96 36.64 -7.19
CA GLU A 241 7.99 36.54 -6.15
C GLU A 241 7.51 35.68 -4.98
N THR A 242 6.32 35.96 -4.42
CA THR A 242 5.75 35.18 -3.32
C THR A 242 5.51 33.73 -3.73
N LYS A 243 5.02 33.51 -4.95
CA LYS A 243 4.89 32.19 -5.56
C LYS A 243 6.22 31.44 -5.63
N HIS A 244 7.28 32.09 -6.11
CA HIS A 244 8.61 31.46 -6.19
C HIS A 244 9.15 31.12 -4.79
N CYS A 245 9.04 32.04 -3.83
CA CYS A 245 9.51 31.82 -2.47
C CYS A 245 8.79 30.67 -1.77
N ILE A 246 7.46 30.58 -1.88
CA ILE A 246 6.70 29.49 -1.24
C ILE A 246 6.94 28.14 -1.93
N LEU A 247 7.06 28.10 -3.26
CA LEU A 247 7.40 26.86 -3.97
C LEU A 247 8.82 26.40 -3.65
N SER A 248 9.79 27.33 -3.60
CA SER A 248 11.16 27.06 -3.12
C SER A 248 11.16 26.52 -1.70
N TRP A 249 10.36 27.10 -0.80
CA TRP A 249 10.21 26.62 0.58
C TRP A 249 9.68 25.18 0.60
N LEU A 250 8.63 24.89 -0.17
CA LEU A 250 8.04 23.54 -0.27
C LEU A 250 9.06 22.54 -0.82
N GLY A 251 9.70 22.84 -1.95
CA GLY A 251 10.68 21.95 -2.58
C GLY A 251 11.89 21.66 -1.70
N ASN A 252 12.44 22.68 -1.02
CA ASN A 252 13.54 22.49 -0.08
C ASN A 252 13.09 21.75 1.18
N CYS A 253 11.89 22.00 1.70
CA CYS A 253 11.32 21.29 2.84
C CYS A 253 11.22 19.78 2.56
N LEU A 254 10.65 19.42 1.40
CA LEU A 254 10.50 18.02 0.99
C LEU A 254 11.87 17.36 0.77
N HIS A 255 12.81 18.07 0.16
CA HIS A 255 14.17 17.56 -0.04
C HIS A 255 14.91 17.29 1.29
N ALA A 256 14.85 18.22 2.23
CA ALA A 256 15.45 18.07 3.57
C ALA A 256 14.85 16.91 4.38
N ASN A 257 13.64 16.47 4.01
CA ASN A 257 12.91 15.39 4.65
C ASN A 257 12.86 14.09 3.82
N ALA A 258 13.59 14.01 2.70
CA ALA A 258 13.63 12.83 1.82
C ALA A 258 14.10 11.54 2.52
N GLY A 259 14.79 11.65 3.67
CA GLY A 259 15.22 10.51 4.46
C GLY A 259 14.10 9.80 5.24
N ARG A 260 12.90 10.39 5.35
CA ARG A 260 11.80 9.86 6.20
C ARG A 260 11.29 8.48 5.79
N THR A 261 11.33 8.13 4.51
CA THR A 261 10.84 6.84 3.99
C THR A 261 11.93 5.77 3.89
N LYS A 262 13.19 6.11 4.16
CA LYS A 262 14.29 5.15 4.09
C LYS A 262 14.25 4.16 5.26
N ILE A 263 14.57 2.89 4.99
CA ILE A 263 14.53 1.78 5.97
C ILE A 263 15.25 2.12 7.29
N TRP A 264 16.42 2.77 7.20
CA TRP A 264 17.22 3.15 8.37
C TRP A 264 16.52 4.17 9.26
N ALA A 265 15.67 5.06 8.72
CA ALA A 265 14.92 6.04 9.52
C ALA A 265 13.86 5.37 10.40
N ASN A 266 13.42 4.15 10.07
CA ASN A 266 12.50 3.35 10.90
C ASN A 266 13.22 2.51 11.97
N GLN A 267 14.55 2.41 11.91
CA GLN A 267 15.38 1.60 12.81
C GLN A 267 16.28 2.45 13.72
N MET A 268 16.32 3.77 13.50
CA MET A 268 17.14 4.70 14.26
C MET A 268 16.64 4.87 15.71
N PRO A 269 17.55 4.98 16.69
CA PRO A 269 17.20 5.39 18.05
C PRO A 269 16.46 6.73 18.07
N GLU A 270 15.55 6.91 19.04
CA GLU A 270 14.66 8.09 19.18
C GLU A 270 15.38 9.45 19.07
N ILE A 271 16.67 9.49 19.42
CA ILE A 271 17.53 10.68 19.39
C ILE A 271 17.69 11.26 17.96
N PHE A 272 17.64 10.43 16.92
CA PHE A 272 17.77 10.88 15.52
C PHE A 272 16.45 11.30 14.87
N PHE A 273 15.30 11.14 15.54
CA PHE A 273 14.03 11.74 15.10
C PHE A 273 14.09 13.28 15.05
N GLN A 274 15.10 13.89 15.69
CA GLN A 274 15.32 15.33 15.70
C GLN A 274 15.83 15.90 14.37
N MET A 275 16.04 15.10 13.32
CA MET A 275 16.50 15.61 12.01
C MET A 275 15.35 15.91 11.02
N TYR A 276 14.15 15.39 11.26
CA TYR A 276 13.02 15.51 10.33
C TYR A 276 11.82 16.21 10.97
N ALA A 277 10.95 16.77 10.15
CA ALA A 277 9.66 17.29 10.61
C ALA A 277 8.72 16.13 11.00
N SER A 278 7.74 16.41 11.86
CA SER A 278 6.81 15.42 12.43
C SER A 278 5.82 14.82 11.43
N ASP A 279 5.17 13.71 11.78
CA ASP A 279 4.11 13.12 10.94
C ASP A 279 2.87 14.02 10.85
N ALA A 280 2.57 14.78 11.91
CA ALA A 280 1.52 15.81 11.92
C ALA A 280 1.76 16.88 10.85
N PHE A 281 3.01 17.36 10.75
CA PHE A 281 3.43 18.32 9.74
C PHE A 281 3.11 17.84 8.33
N PHE A 282 3.49 16.60 7.99
CA PHE A 282 3.30 16.07 6.64
C PHE A 282 1.85 15.72 6.31
N LEU A 283 1.06 15.24 7.28
CA LEU A 283 -0.37 15.04 7.07
C LEU A 283 -1.09 16.35 6.76
N ASN A 284 -0.85 17.39 7.55
CA ASN A 284 -1.50 18.69 7.37
C ASN A 284 -1.05 19.37 6.07
N LEU A 285 0.24 19.30 5.74
CA LEU A 285 0.75 19.81 4.47
C LEU A 285 0.14 19.03 3.29
N GLY A 286 0.10 17.70 3.37
CA GLY A 286 -0.52 16.84 2.38
C GLY A 286 -1.99 17.17 2.15
N ALA A 287 -2.76 17.38 3.21
CA ALA A 287 -4.17 17.77 3.11
C ALA A 287 -4.38 19.13 2.40
N ALA A 288 -3.52 20.11 2.66
CA ALA A 288 -3.59 21.41 2.01
C ALA A 288 -3.19 21.34 0.51
N LEU A 289 -2.12 20.59 0.19
CA LEU A 289 -1.66 20.37 -1.19
C LEU A 289 -2.68 19.54 -2.00
N LEU A 290 -3.33 18.56 -1.37
CA LEU A 290 -4.45 17.81 -1.95
C LEU A 290 -5.58 18.73 -2.40
N LYS A 291 -5.93 19.74 -1.59
CA LYS A 291 -6.93 20.76 -1.95
C LYS A 291 -6.48 21.62 -3.14
N LEU A 292 -5.20 21.96 -3.26
CA LEU A 292 -4.65 22.68 -4.42
C LEU A 292 -4.71 21.86 -5.72
N CYS A 293 -4.71 20.53 -5.62
CA CYS A 293 -4.82 19.63 -6.78
C CYS A 293 -6.26 19.41 -7.28
N GLN A 294 -7.27 19.60 -6.42
CA GLN A 294 -8.67 19.31 -6.77
C GLN A 294 -9.18 19.93 -8.08
N PRO A 295 -8.77 21.15 -8.51
CA PRO A 295 -9.20 21.71 -9.79
C PRO A 295 -8.88 20.87 -11.02
N PHE A 296 -7.90 19.95 -10.94
CA PHE A 296 -7.53 19.05 -12.03
C PHE A 296 -7.67 17.56 -11.69
N CYS A 297 -8.03 17.19 -10.45
CA CYS A 297 -8.31 15.80 -10.04
C CYS A 297 -9.69 15.33 -10.49
N LYS A 298 -9.91 15.25 -11.80
CA LYS A 298 -11.11 14.66 -12.40
C LYS A 298 -10.68 13.65 -13.47
N PRO A 299 -11.33 12.48 -13.60
CA PRO A 299 -10.86 11.44 -14.52
C PRO A 299 -10.68 11.87 -15.98
N ARG A 300 -11.46 12.83 -16.47
CA ARG A 300 -11.35 13.37 -17.84
C ARG A 300 -10.80 14.80 -17.91
N SER A 301 -9.97 15.18 -16.95
CA SER A 301 -9.38 16.51 -16.87
C SER A 301 -8.29 16.70 -17.93
N SER A 302 -8.51 17.57 -18.92
CA SER A 302 -7.48 17.95 -19.89
C SER A 302 -6.29 18.66 -19.24
N ARG A 303 -6.50 19.36 -18.11
CA ARG A 303 -5.44 20.00 -17.33
C ARG A 303 -4.48 18.99 -16.74
N LEU A 304 -4.97 17.83 -16.31
CA LEU A 304 -4.14 16.77 -15.75
C LEU A 304 -3.13 16.25 -16.79
N LEU A 305 -3.57 16.09 -18.04
CA LEU A 305 -2.73 15.63 -19.15
C LEU A 305 -1.67 16.65 -19.61
N THR A 306 -1.66 17.85 -19.02
CA THR A 306 -0.55 18.80 -19.19
C THR A 306 0.64 18.50 -18.28
N PHE A 307 0.54 17.48 -17.42
CA PHE A 307 1.66 16.99 -16.62
C PHE A 307 2.81 16.54 -17.52
N ASN A 308 4.02 17.03 -17.22
CA ASN A 308 5.21 16.61 -17.93
C ASN A 308 6.16 15.82 -17.00
N PRO A 309 6.32 14.49 -17.19
CA PRO A 309 7.14 13.65 -16.32
C PRO A 309 8.64 13.95 -16.42
N THR A 310 9.13 14.63 -17.48
CA THR A 310 10.55 15.00 -17.57
C THR A 310 10.97 15.96 -16.45
N TYR A 311 10.02 16.58 -15.75
CA TYR A 311 10.27 17.35 -14.53
C TYR A 311 11.05 16.55 -13.49
N CYS A 312 10.72 15.27 -13.32
CA CYS A 312 11.34 14.39 -12.33
C CYS A 312 12.76 13.94 -12.73
N ALA A 313 13.13 14.10 -14.00
CA ALA A 313 14.45 13.73 -14.52
C ALA A 313 15.45 14.91 -14.50
N LEU A 314 15.02 16.10 -14.08
CA LEU A 314 15.90 17.26 -13.99
C LEU A 314 16.90 17.10 -12.86
N LYS A 315 18.18 17.26 -13.21
CA LYS A 315 19.28 17.36 -12.25
C LYS A 315 19.20 18.67 -11.47
N GLU A 316 20.05 18.78 -10.45
CA GLU A 316 20.12 19.97 -9.61
C GLU A 316 20.41 21.25 -10.42
N LEU A 317 19.48 22.20 -10.33
CA LEU A 317 19.53 23.52 -10.95
C LEU A 317 19.97 24.57 -9.93
N ASN A 318 20.57 25.67 -10.38
CA ASN A 318 20.79 26.86 -9.53
C ASN A 318 19.49 27.67 -9.35
N ASP A 319 19.44 28.59 -8.39
CA ASP A 319 18.20 29.27 -8.02
C ASP A 319 17.60 30.14 -9.14
N GLU A 320 18.43 30.79 -9.96
CA GLU A 320 17.97 31.57 -11.13
C GLU A 320 17.33 30.65 -12.19
N GLU A 321 17.95 29.51 -12.47
CA GLU A 321 17.41 28.51 -13.40
C GLU A 321 16.10 27.92 -12.89
N ARG A 322 15.98 27.66 -11.58
CA ARG A 322 14.74 27.18 -10.94
C ARG A 322 13.61 28.16 -11.13
N LYS A 323 13.89 29.45 -10.93
CA LYS A 323 12.93 30.54 -11.12
C LYS A 323 12.49 30.66 -12.58
N ILE A 324 13.42 30.60 -13.53
CA ILE A 324 13.12 30.72 -14.97
C ILE A 324 12.34 29.51 -15.49
N LYS A 325 12.73 28.29 -15.07
CA LYS A 325 12.14 27.04 -15.57
C LYS A 325 10.88 26.61 -14.81
N ASN A 326 10.53 27.27 -13.71
CA ASN A 326 9.50 26.83 -12.75
C ASN A 326 9.78 25.41 -12.23
N VAL A 327 10.91 25.24 -11.55
CA VAL A 327 11.33 23.95 -11.00
C VAL A 327 11.81 24.15 -9.58
N HIS A 328 10.98 23.83 -8.60
CA HIS A 328 11.32 24.06 -7.19
C HIS A 328 11.60 22.78 -6.42
N MET A 329 11.10 21.63 -6.89
CA MET A 329 11.37 20.34 -6.26
C MET A 329 12.79 19.85 -6.57
N ARG A 330 13.44 19.17 -5.62
CA ARG A 330 14.85 18.76 -5.71
C ARG A 330 15.04 17.27 -5.45
N GLY A 331 16.01 16.68 -6.15
CA GLY A 331 16.50 15.32 -5.89
C GLY A 331 15.65 14.19 -6.45
N LEU A 332 14.66 14.48 -7.30
CA LEU A 332 13.81 13.48 -7.95
C LEU A 332 14.57 12.63 -8.97
N ASP A 333 15.67 13.15 -9.52
CA ASP A 333 16.57 12.44 -10.44
C ASP A 333 17.24 11.21 -9.80
N LYS A 334 17.18 11.10 -8.47
CA LYS A 334 17.72 9.98 -7.68
C LYS A 334 16.68 8.92 -7.37
N GLU A 335 15.40 9.18 -7.63
CA GLU A 335 14.32 8.23 -7.38
C GLU A 335 14.26 7.17 -8.48
N THR A 336 13.87 5.95 -8.11
CA THR A 336 13.62 4.89 -9.10
C THR A 336 12.36 5.21 -9.89
N CYS A 337 12.41 5.04 -11.21
CA CYS A 337 11.28 5.25 -12.11
C CYS A 337 10.65 3.92 -12.55
N LEU A 338 9.41 3.98 -13.03
CA LEU A 338 8.64 2.79 -13.44
C LEU A 338 9.39 1.91 -14.45
N ILE A 339 10.14 2.54 -15.37
CA ILE A 339 10.98 1.85 -16.34
C ILE A 339 12.33 2.57 -16.46
N PRO A 340 13.41 1.89 -16.89
CA PRO A 340 14.69 2.54 -17.11
C PRO A 340 14.65 3.46 -18.35
N ALA A 341 15.31 4.61 -18.26
CA ALA A 341 15.46 5.53 -19.39
C ALA A 341 16.39 4.94 -20.46
N VAL A 342 15.91 4.90 -21.71
CA VAL A 342 16.66 4.43 -22.87
C VAL A 342 17.31 5.59 -23.64
N GLN A 343 16.75 6.79 -23.53
CA GLN A 343 17.19 8.01 -24.24
C GLN A 343 17.18 9.23 -23.30
N GLU A 344 17.98 10.24 -23.64
CA GLU A 344 17.92 11.52 -22.93
C GLU A 344 16.59 12.24 -23.20
N PRO A 345 15.90 12.73 -22.15
CA PRO A 345 14.65 13.46 -22.31
C PRO A 345 14.86 14.82 -22.97
N LYS A 346 13.88 15.24 -23.78
CA LYS A 346 13.78 16.62 -24.25
C LYS A 346 13.06 17.45 -23.20
N PHE A 347 13.79 18.36 -22.56
CA PHE A 347 13.22 19.24 -21.55
C PHE A 347 12.53 20.47 -22.16
N PRO A 348 11.33 20.85 -21.67
CA PRO A 348 10.69 22.11 -22.05
C PRO A 348 11.44 23.33 -21.48
N GLN A 349 11.14 24.52 -22.02
CA GLN A 349 11.72 25.78 -21.50
C GLN A 349 11.27 26.09 -20.07
N ASN A 350 9.99 25.88 -19.78
CA ASN A 350 9.41 26.02 -18.46
C ASN A 350 8.32 24.96 -18.22
N TYR A 351 8.05 24.69 -16.95
CA TYR A 351 6.98 23.79 -16.52
C TYR A 351 5.78 24.59 -16.02
N ASN A 352 4.61 23.95 -16.08
CA ASN A 352 3.37 24.53 -15.57
C ASN A 352 3.19 24.22 -14.07
N LEU A 353 2.37 25.04 -13.41
CA LEU A 353 2.09 24.87 -11.98
C LEU A 353 1.36 23.55 -11.68
N VAL A 354 0.64 22.97 -12.65
CA VAL A 354 -0.01 21.66 -12.47
C VAL A 354 1.03 20.57 -12.22
N THR A 355 2.12 20.58 -13.00
CA THR A 355 3.24 19.63 -12.85
C THR A 355 3.89 19.78 -11.48
N GLU A 356 4.22 21.02 -11.09
CA GLU A 356 4.83 21.27 -9.79
C GLU A 356 3.92 20.86 -8.62
N ASN A 357 2.66 21.30 -8.64
CA ASN A 357 1.70 20.98 -7.59
C ASN A 357 1.50 19.46 -7.47
N LEU A 358 1.39 18.75 -8.59
CA LEU A 358 1.20 17.31 -8.57
C LEU A 358 2.39 16.60 -7.93
N VAL A 359 3.62 16.93 -8.38
CA VAL A 359 4.85 16.32 -7.87
C VAL A 359 5.06 16.64 -6.38
N LEU A 360 4.86 17.90 -5.97
CA LEU A 360 4.93 18.30 -4.57
C LEU A 360 3.91 17.54 -3.72
N THR A 361 2.68 17.37 -4.22
CA THR A 361 1.62 16.67 -3.48
C THR A 361 1.92 15.18 -3.34
N GLU A 362 2.24 14.48 -4.43
CA GLU A 362 2.55 13.05 -4.42
C GLU A 362 3.76 12.75 -3.53
N TYR A 363 4.81 13.57 -3.61
CA TYR A 363 5.98 13.37 -2.77
C TYR A 363 5.70 13.70 -1.29
N THR A 364 4.83 14.67 -0.99
CA THR A 364 4.37 14.93 0.38
C THR A 364 3.57 13.75 0.94
N LEU A 365 2.69 13.14 0.14
CA LEU A 365 1.94 11.94 0.54
C LEU A 365 2.87 10.75 0.79
N TYR A 366 3.91 10.60 -0.03
CA TYR A 366 4.92 9.56 0.15
C TYR A 366 5.71 9.74 1.46
N LEU A 367 6.15 10.96 1.77
CA LEU A 367 6.87 11.27 3.03
C LEU A 367 5.97 11.30 4.29
N GLY A 368 4.66 11.42 4.10
CA GLY A 368 3.66 11.59 5.15
C GLY A 368 2.75 10.38 5.31
N PHE A 369 1.71 10.33 4.47
CA PHE A 369 0.62 9.35 4.56
C PHE A 369 1.11 7.91 4.40
N HIS A 370 1.94 7.63 3.39
CA HIS A 370 2.50 6.30 3.14
C HIS A 370 3.29 5.77 4.35
N ARG A 371 4.24 6.57 4.86
CA ARG A 371 5.01 6.24 6.07
C ARG A 371 4.11 5.96 7.27
N LEU A 372 3.07 6.78 7.47
CA LEU A 372 2.18 6.65 8.63
C LEU A 372 1.28 5.42 8.51
N HIS A 373 0.84 5.07 7.30
CA HIS A 373 0.11 3.83 7.03
C HIS A 373 0.93 2.61 7.49
N ASP A 374 2.19 2.52 7.08
CA ASP A 374 3.12 1.45 7.48
C ASP A 374 3.27 1.33 9.00
N GLN A 375 3.41 2.47 9.68
CA GLN A 375 3.49 2.51 11.14
C GLN A 375 2.18 2.07 11.79
N MET A 376 1.04 2.49 11.25
CA MET A 376 -0.28 2.13 11.75
C MET A 376 -0.53 0.62 11.65
N VAL A 377 -0.08 -0.04 10.58
CA VAL A 377 -0.15 -1.51 10.44
C VAL A 377 0.64 -2.19 11.54
N LYS A 378 1.87 -1.74 11.83
CA LYS A 378 2.72 -2.28 12.91
C LYS A 378 2.13 -2.04 14.29
N ILE A 379 1.59 -0.85 14.55
CA ILE A 379 0.91 -0.52 15.80
C ILE A 379 -0.28 -1.46 16.02
N ASN A 380 -1.10 -1.70 14.99
CA ASN A 380 -2.25 -2.59 15.10
C ASN A 380 -1.84 -4.05 15.37
N GLN A 381 -0.77 -4.55 14.73
CA GLN A 381 -0.22 -5.88 15.03
C GLN A 381 0.27 -5.99 16.48
N ASN A 382 0.98 -4.97 16.97
CA ASN A 382 1.47 -4.91 18.35
C ASN A 382 0.32 -4.82 19.37
N LEU A 383 -0.74 -4.07 19.06
CA LEU A 383 -1.95 -4.02 19.88
C LEU A 383 -2.59 -5.39 20.04
N HIS A 384 -2.72 -6.14 18.95
CA HIS A 384 -3.29 -7.48 19.01
C HIS A 384 -2.43 -8.43 19.88
N ARG A 385 -1.09 -8.37 19.72
CA ARG A 385 -0.16 -9.15 20.54
C ARG A 385 -0.25 -8.79 22.03
N LEU A 386 -0.25 -7.49 22.35
CA LEU A 386 -0.39 -7.01 23.73
C LEU A 386 -1.75 -7.38 24.34
N GLN A 387 -2.82 -7.34 23.55
CA GLN A 387 -4.16 -7.73 24.00
C GLN A 387 -4.21 -9.20 24.41
N VAL A 388 -3.59 -10.10 23.62
CA VAL A 388 -3.51 -11.53 23.94
C VAL A 388 -2.66 -11.73 25.20
N ALA A 389 -1.45 -11.15 25.25
CA ALA A 389 -0.57 -11.27 26.40
C ALA A 389 -1.19 -10.74 27.70
N TRP A 390 -1.93 -9.62 27.63
CA TRP A 390 -2.63 -9.06 28.78
C TRP A 390 -3.74 -10.00 29.28
N ARG A 391 -4.54 -10.57 28.38
CA ARG A 391 -5.59 -11.55 28.75
C ARG A 391 -5.01 -12.79 29.42
N ASP A 392 -3.91 -13.32 28.89
CA ASP A 392 -3.25 -14.50 29.47
C ASP A 392 -2.64 -14.21 30.84
N ALA A 393 -2.01 -13.04 31.00
CA ALA A 393 -1.49 -12.57 32.29
C ALA A 393 -2.62 -12.38 33.32
N GLN A 394 -3.78 -11.89 32.89
CA GLN A 394 -4.96 -11.73 33.74
C GLN A 394 -5.53 -13.09 34.17
N GLN A 395 -5.63 -14.06 33.26
CA GLN A 395 -6.10 -15.42 33.57
C GLN A 395 -5.15 -16.16 34.51
N SER A 396 -3.85 -15.94 34.37
CA SER A 396 -2.82 -16.53 35.23
C SER A 396 -2.57 -15.75 36.53
N SER A 397 -3.32 -14.67 36.80
CA SER A 397 -3.14 -13.78 37.97
C SER A 397 -1.69 -13.29 38.14
N SER A 398 -1.02 -13.00 37.03
CA SER A 398 0.36 -12.53 37.01
C SER A 398 0.47 -11.08 37.47
N PRO A 399 1.49 -10.71 38.28
CA PRO A 399 1.77 -9.31 38.65
C PRO A 399 2.05 -8.40 37.44
N ALA A 400 2.40 -8.97 36.27
CA ALA A 400 2.66 -8.22 35.05
C ALA A 400 1.39 -7.70 34.36
N ALA A 401 0.19 -8.15 34.77
CA ALA A 401 -1.07 -7.80 34.11
C ALA A 401 -1.35 -6.30 34.12
N ASP A 402 -1.04 -5.59 35.21
CA ASP A 402 -1.25 -4.13 35.30
C ASP A 402 -0.29 -3.35 34.40
N SER A 403 0.97 -3.77 34.30
CA SER A 403 1.95 -3.16 33.41
C SER A 403 1.56 -3.36 31.93
N LEU A 404 1.11 -4.57 31.58
CA LEU A 404 0.62 -4.87 30.22
C LEU A 404 -0.64 -4.07 29.89
N ARG A 405 -1.55 -3.87 30.85
CA ARG A 405 -2.72 -3.01 30.68
C ARG A 405 -2.31 -1.58 30.39
N GLU A 406 -1.37 -1.02 31.14
CA GLU A 406 -0.88 0.35 30.93
C GLU A 406 -0.22 0.51 29.54
N GLN A 407 0.60 -0.45 29.12
CA GLN A 407 1.19 -0.47 27.78
C GLN A 407 0.11 -0.55 26.69
N PHE A 408 -0.92 -1.37 26.89
CA PHE A 408 -2.06 -1.48 25.98
C PHE A 408 -2.83 -0.16 25.86
N GLU A 409 -3.14 0.50 26.98
CA GLU A 409 -3.83 1.80 26.99
C GLU A 409 -3.04 2.85 26.22
N ARG A 410 -1.73 2.98 26.52
CA ARG A 410 -0.83 3.90 25.83
C ARG A 410 -0.87 3.65 24.33
N LEU A 411 -0.65 2.40 23.89
CA LEU A 411 -0.61 2.05 22.48
C LEU A 411 -1.98 2.24 21.79
N MET A 412 -3.08 2.02 22.50
CA MET A 412 -4.43 2.24 21.98
C MET A 412 -4.71 3.73 21.77
N THR A 413 -4.27 4.61 22.68
CA THR A 413 -4.35 6.06 22.50
C THR A 413 -3.55 6.51 21.28
N ILE A 414 -2.34 5.95 21.05
CA ILE A 414 -1.56 6.21 19.82
C ILE A 414 -2.36 5.78 18.59
N TYR A 415 -2.86 4.55 18.58
CA TYR A 415 -3.58 3.99 17.46
C TYR A 415 -4.85 4.78 17.11
N LEU A 416 -5.68 5.14 18.09
CA LEU A 416 -6.90 5.90 17.87
C LEU A 416 -6.60 7.32 17.38
N SER A 417 -5.56 7.97 17.92
CA SER A 417 -5.10 9.28 17.46
C SER A 417 -4.61 9.23 16.02
N THR A 418 -3.79 8.24 15.68
CA THR A 418 -3.29 8.01 14.30
C THR A 418 -4.43 7.68 13.35
N LYS A 419 -5.34 6.78 13.73
CA LYS A 419 -6.52 6.44 12.94
C LYS A 419 -7.33 7.70 12.65
N THR A 420 -7.66 8.47 13.67
CA THR A 420 -8.51 9.67 13.54
C THR A 420 -7.86 10.69 12.59
N ALA A 421 -6.56 10.94 12.74
CA ALA A 421 -5.82 11.86 11.86
C ALA A 421 -5.80 11.42 10.39
N MET A 422 -5.73 10.10 10.13
CA MET A 422 -5.68 9.56 8.78
C MET A 422 -7.04 9.34 8.13
N THR A 423 -8.14 9.41 8.89
CA THR A 423 -9.49 9.04 8.42
C THR A 423 -10.45 10.23 8.31
N GLU A 424 -9.93 11.46 8.28
CA GLU A 424 -10.75 12.64 8.03
C GLU A 424 -11.44 12.52 6.64
N PRO A 425 -12.79 12.52 6.58
CA PRO A 425 -13.50 12.17 5.36
C PRO A 425 -13.19 13.04 4.12
N GLN A 426 -13.04 14.36 4.30
CA GLN A 426 -12.80 15.27 3.17
C GLN A 426 -11.39 15.08 2.59
N MET A 427 -10.38 14.89 3.44
CA MET A 427 -9.01 14.56 3.06
C MET A 427 -8.97 13.22 2.32
N LEU A 428 -9.65 12.19 2.84
CA LEU A 428 -9.74 10.90 2.17
C LEU A 428 -10.41 11.00 0.80
N GLN A 429 -11.50 11.75 0.67
CA GLN A 429 -12.16 11.96 -0.62
C GLN A 429 -11.24 12.72 -1.60
N ASN A 430 -10.55 13.76 -1.13
CA ASN A 430 -9.59 14.52 -1.94
C ASN A 430 -8.42 13.65 -2.40
N CYS A 431 -7.92 12.77 -1.52
CA CYS A 431 -6.88 11.81 -1.81
C CYS A 431 -7.36 10.78 -2.84
N LEU A 432 -8.58 10.23 -2.69
CA LEU A 432 -9.16 9.32 -3.67
C LEU A 432 -9.28 9.97 -5.05
N ASN A 433 -9.78 11.21 -5.13
CA ASN A 433 -9.87 11.95 -6.39
C ASN A 433 -8.49 12.09 -7.06
N LEU A 434 -7.45 12.37 -6.27
CA LEU A 434 -6.07 12.45 -6.77
C LEU A 434 -5.59 11.08 -7.26
N GLN A 435 -5.69 10.03 -6.45
CA GLN A 435 -5.18 8.70 -6.80
C GLN A 435 -5.90 8.09 -8.01
N VAL A 436 -7.21 8.32 -8.16
CA VAL A 436 -7.96 7.94 -9.36
C VAL A 436 -7.50 8.73 -10.58
N SER A 437 -7.22 10.02 -10.41
CA SER A 437 -6.63 10.84 -11.47
C SER A 437 -5.24 10.35 -11.85
N MET A 438 -4.43 9.90 -10.88
CA MET A 438 -3.13 9.27 -11.14
C MET A 438 -3.26 7.97 -11.89
N ALA A 439 -4.24 7.11 -11.54
CA ALA A 439 -4.55 5.91 -12.31
C ALA A 439 -4.77 6.26 -13.79
N VAL A 440 -5.60 7.27 -14.07
CA VAL A 440 -5.85 7.73 -15.44
C VAL A 440 -4.59 8.28 -16.10
N LEU A 441 -3.86 9.18 -15.44
CA LEU A 441 -2.64 9.78 -15.99
C LEU A 441 -1.61 8.71 -16.35
N LEU A 442 -1.35 7.76 -15.46
CA LEU A 442 -0.40 6.66 -15.70
C LEU A 442 -0.86 5.76 -16.84
N VAL A 443 -2.16 5.47 -16.96
CA VAL A 443 -2.73 4.74 -18.10
C VAL A 443 -2.52 5.51 -19.40
N GLN A 444 -2.76 6.82 -19.42
CA GLN A 444 -2.59 7.67 -20.60
C GLN A 444 -1.12 7.74 -21.04
N LEU A 445 -0.18 7.85 -20.10
CA LEU A 445 1.26 7.78 -20.39
C LEU A 445 1.65 6.38 -20.90
N ALA A 446 1.07 5.32 -20.33
CA ALA A 446 1.33 3.94 -20.73
C ALA A 446 0.78 3.57 -22.11
N ILE A 447 -0.17 4.33 -22.67
CA ILE A 447 -0.62 4.18 -24.06
C ILE A 447 0.01 5.20 -25.01
N GLY A 448 1.00 5.97 -24.54
CA GLY A 448 1.74 6.93 -25.36
C GLY A 448 0.98 8.21 -25.70
N ASN A 449 0.04 8.63 -24.85
CA ASN A 449 -0.64 9.91 -25.03
C ASN A 449 0.31 11.08 -24.67
N GLU A 450 0.66 11.88 -25.67
CA GLU A 450 1.40 13.15 -25.50
C GLU A 450 0.47 14.39 -25.59
N GLY A 451 -0.81 14.17 -25.87
CA GLY A 451 -1.81 15.22 -26.05
C GLY A 451 -2.53 15.61 -24.75
N SER A 452 -3.26 16.73 -24.80
CA SER A 452 -4.06 17.23 -23.67
C SER A 452 -5.48 16.64 -23.61
N GLN A 453 -5.82 15.72 -24.51
CA GLN A 453 -7.13 15.06 -24.58
C GLN A 453 -6.99 13.59 -24.22
N PRO A 454 -7.90 13.02 -23.41
CA PRO A 454 -7.88 11.60 -23.10
C PRO A 454 -8.08 10.74 -24.35
N ILE A 455 -7.25 9.71 -24.51
CA ILE A 455 -7.39 8.67 -25.52
C ILE A 455 -8.14 7.48 -24.90
N GLU A 456 -9.07 6.90 -25.64
CA GLU A 456 -9.78 5.69 -25.19
C GLU A 456 -8.83 4.49 -25.12
N LEU A 457 -8.99 3.67 -24.08
CA LEU A 457 -8.17 2.48 -23.89
C LEU A 457 -8.61 1.37 -24.84
N THR A 458 -7.69 0.90 -25.68
CA THR A 458 -7.90 -0.23 -26.58
C THR A 458 -6.73 -1.20 -26.51
N PHE A 459 -7.00 -2.49 -26.70
CA PHE A 459 -5.99 -3.55 -26.77
C PHE A 459 -5.87 -4.09 -28.21
N PRO A 460 -4.67 -4.51 -28.67
CA PRO A 460 -3.38 -4.52 -27.96
C PRO A 460 -2.84 -3.10 -27.70
N LEU A 461 -2.04 -2.95 -26.64
CA LEU A 461 -1.45 -1.66 -26.26
C LEU A 461 -0.32 -1.26 -27.23
N PRO A 462 -0.11 0.04 -27.50
CA PRO A 462 0.95 0.52 -28.38
C PRO A 462 2.34 0.50 -27.71
N ASP A 463 3.42 0.47 -28.49
CA ASP A 463 4.81 0.42 -27.96
C ASP A 463 5.37 1.79 -27.48
N GLY A 464 4.57 2.87 -27.55
CA GLY A 464 5.00 4.26 -27.33
C GLY A 464 4.97 4.77 -25.87
N TYR A 465 5.59 4.08 -24.90
CA TYR A 465 5.46 4.39 -23.47
C TYR A 465 6.72 4.98 -22.80
N SER A 466 7.58 5.66 -23.57
CA SER A 466 8.88 6.17 -23.11
C SER A 466 8.79 7.19 -21.96
N SER A 467 7.66 7.89 -21.84
CA SER A 467 7.40 8.89 -20.80
C SER A 467 7.36 8.29 -19.39
N LEU A 468 7.01 7.01 -19.25
CA LEU A 468 7.05 6.27 -17.98
C LEU A 468 8.47 6.19 -17.40
N ALA A 469 9.51 6.35 -18.23
CA ALA A 469 10.90 6.32 -17.78
C ALA A 469 11.29 7.49 -16.87
N TYR A 470 10.43 8.51 -16.81
CA TYR A 470 10.62 9.70 -16.00
C TYR A 470 9.53 9.83 -14.92
N VAL A 471 8.75 8.78 -14.70
CA VAL A 471 7.75 8.72 -13.62
C VAL A 471 8.33 7.93 -12.46
N PRO A 472 8.58 8.56 -11.29
CA PRO A 472 9.04 7.86 -10.11
C PRO A 472 8.06 6.76 -9.64
N GLU A 473 8.59 5.67 -9.10
CA GLU A 473 7.81 4.51 -8.63
C GLU A 473 6.81 4.89 -7.53
N PHE A 474 7.14 5.88 -6.68
CA PHE A 474 6.27 6.30 -5.58
C PHE A 474 4.89 6.81 -6.03
N PHE A 475 4.72 7.23 -7.29
CA PHE A 475 3.40 7.59 -7.83
C PHE A 475 2.45 6.39 -7.83
N ALA A 476 2.93 5.24 -8.28
CA ALA A 476 2.15 4.00 -8.26
C ALA A 476 2.08 3.41 -6.84
N ASP A 477 3.12 3.61 -6.03
CA ASP A 477 3.16 3.12 -4.65
C ASP A 477 2.11 3.82 -3.75
N ASN A 478 2.05 5.15 -3.80
CA ASN A 478 1.04 5.97 -3.11
C ASN A 478 -0.39 5.53 -3.46
N LEU A 479 -0.65 5.32 -4.75
CA LEU A 479 -1.95 4.85 -5.25
C LEU A 479 -2.31 3.50 -4.64
N GLY A 480 -1.37 2.55 -4.65
CA GLY A 480 -1.58 1.22 -4.10
C GLY A 480 -1.82 1.24 -2.58
N ASP A 481 -0.96 1.91 -1.82
CA ASP A 481 -1.10 2.00 -0.37
C ASP A 481 -2.38 2.67 0.08
N PHE A 482 -2.79 3.72 -0.62
CA PHE A 482 -4.01 4.43 -0.29
C PHE A 482 -5.24 3.53 -0.46
N LEU A 483 -5.33 2.75 -1.55
CA LEU A 483 -6.45 1.83 -1.78
C LEU A 483 -6.46 0.68 -0.77
N ILE A 484 -5.30 0.12 -0.42
CA ILE A 484 -5.16 -0.90 0.63
C ILE A 484 -5.58 -0.33 2.00
N PHE A 485 -5.18 0.92 2.30
CA PHE A 485 -5.58 1.64 3.50
C PHE A 485 -7.11 1.78 3.58
N LEU A 486 -7.76 2.23 2.50
CA LEU A 486 -9.21 2.41 2.46
C LEU A 486 -9.94 1.11 2.77
N ARG A 487 -9.52 -0.02 2.19
CA ARG A 487 -10.13 -1.33 2.47
C ARG A 487 -10.16 -1.67 3.96
N ARG A 488 -9.10 -1.31 4.70
CA ARG A 488 -8.95 -1.65 6.11
C ARG A 488 -9.61 -0.65 7.06
N PHE A 489 -9.60 0.64 6.73
CA PHE A 489 -9.96 1.70 7.66
C PHE A 489 -11.13 2.60 7.21
N ALA A 490 -11.50 2.56 5.93
CA ALA A 490 -12.55 3.41 5.34
C ALA A 490 -13.26 2.74 4.14
N ASP A 491 -13.71 1.48 4.31
CA ASP A 491 -14.32 0.68 3.22
C ASP A 491 -15.57 1.35 2.61
N ASP A 492 -16.28 2.16 3.39
CA ASP A 492 -17.45 2.92 2.94
C ASP A 492 -17.14 3.92 1.81
N ILE A 493 -15.93 4.48 1.80
CA ILE A 493 -15.48 5.41 0.75
C ILE A 493 -15.27 4.66 -0.58
N LEU A 494 -14.78 3.42 -0.53
CA LEU A 494 -14.64 2.58 -1.72
C LEU A 494 -16.00 2.17 -2.29
N GLU A 495 -16.97 1.80 -1.45
CA GLU A 495 -18.30 1.39 -1.93
C GLU A 495 -19.09 2.55 -2.55
N THR A 496 -18.92 3.76 -2.03
CA THR A 496 -19.61 4.96 -2.55
C THR A 496 -18.98 5.51 -3.84
N SER A 497 -17.76 5.10 -4.19
CA SER A 497 -16.97 5.64 -5.31
C SER A 497 -16.89 4.72 -6.53
N ALA A 498 -18.03 4.14 -6.94
CA ALA A 498 -18.10 3.14 -8.01
C ALA A 498 -17.45 3.60 -9.33
N ASP A 499 -17.75 4.82 -9.78
CA ASP A 499 -17.31 5.34 -11.08
C ASP A 499 -15.78 5.52 -11.13
N SER A 500 -15.15 5.74 -9.98
CA SER A 500 -13.71 5.86 -9.84
C SER A 500 -12.99 4.52 -9.98
N LEU A 501 -13.65 3.42 -9.64
CA LEU A 501 -13.05 2.09 -9.56
C LEU A 501 -12.67 1.54 -10.94
N GLU A 502 -13.44 1.86 -11.98
CA GLU A 502 -13.13 1.44 -13.35
C GLU A 502 -11.75 1.93 -13.80
N HIS A 503 -11.39 3.17 -13.45
CA HIS A 503 -10.07 3.74 -13.75
C HIS A 503 -8.93 3.04 -13.02
N VAL A 504 -9.18 2.61 -11.78
CA VAL A 504 -8.22 1.80 -11.01
C VAL A 504 -8.04 0.42 -11.66
N LEU A 505 -9.13 -0.21 -12.13
CA LEU A 505 -9.04 -1.50 -12.84
C LEU A 505 -8.26 -1.37 -14.16
N HIS A 506 -8.43 -0.28 -14.91
CA HIS A 506 -7.60 0.00 -16.10
C HIS A 506 -6.11 0.07 -15.75
N PHE A 507 -5.77 0.78 -14.68
CA PHE A 507 -4.39 0.87 -14.20
C PHE A 507 -3.82 -0.51 -13.82
N ILE A 508 -4.55 -1.29 -13.01
CA ILE A 508 -4.13 -2.66 -12.63
C ILE A 508 -3.95 -3.54 -13.88
N THR A 509 -4.91 -3.53 -14.80
CA THR A 509 -4.88 -4.35 -16.03
C THR A 509 -3.62 -4.09 -16.86
N ILE A 510 -3.20 -2.83 -17.00
CA ILE A 510 -2.07 -2.45 -17.85
C ILE A 510 -0.72 -2.73 -17.18
N PHE A 511 -0.60 -2.46 -15.88
CA PHE A 511 0.70 -2.47 -15.20
C PHE A 511 1.03 -3.81 -14.52
N THR A 512 0.06 -4.53 -13.97
CA THR A 512 0.30 -5.77 -13.20
C THR A 512 1.06 -6.82 -14.00
N GLY A 513 0.64 -7.07 -15.25
CA GLY A 513 1.26 -8.07 -16.13
C GLY A 513 2.38 -7.53 -17.03
N SER A 514 2.77 -6.25 -16.94
CA SER A 514 3.66 -5.64 -17.94
C SER A 514 5.02 -5.23 -17.37
N ILE A 515 6.03 -6.08 -17.57
CA ILE A 515 7.45 -5.79 -17.27
C ILE A 515 7.94 -4.56 -18.07
N GLU A 516 7.36 -4.34 -19.25
CA GLU A 516 7.70 -3.23 -20.14
C GLU A 516 7.22 -1.87 -19.62
N ARG A 517 6.16 -1.83 -18.81
CA ARG A 517 5.56 -0.59 -18.28
C ARG A 517 5.84 -0.36 -16.79
N MET A 518 6.18 -1.43 -16.07
CA MET A 518 6.61 -1.38 -14.68
C MET A 518 7.63 -2.48 -14.43
N LYS A 519 8.91 -2.09 -14.33
CA LYS A 519 10.02 -3.03 -14.21
C LYS A 519 10.04 -3.72 -12.84
N ASN A 520 9.73 -2.97 -11.78
CA ASN A 520 9.79 -3.44 -10.40
C ASN A 520 8.76 -4.56 -10.13
N PRO A 521 9.20 -5.81 -9.85
CA PRO A 521 8.29 -6.93 -9.62
C PRO A 521 7.51 -6.80 -8.30
N HIS A 522 8.08 -6.17 -7.27
CA HIS A 522 7.40 -5.99 -5.98
C HIS A 522 6.21 -5.02 -6.11
N LEU A 523 6.38 -3.96 -6.90
CA LEU A 523 5.31 -3.00 -7.17
C LEU A 523 4.20 -3.64 -8.00
N ARG A 524 4.54 -4.43 -9.03
CA ARG A 524 3.55 -5.22 -9.80
C ARG A 524 2.81 -6.23 -8.94
N ALA A 525 3.50 -6.90 -8.03
CA ALA A 525 2.89 -7.83 -7.09
C ALA A 525 1.95 -7.13 -6.09
N LYS A 526 2.33 -5.94 -5.61
CA LYS A 526 1.47 -5.09 -4.78
C LYS A 526 0.16 -4.74 -5.47
N LEU A 527 0.15 -4.56 -6.81
CA LEU A 527 -1.10 -4.33 -7.54
C LEU A 527 -2.10 -5.50 -7.45
N ALA A 528 -1.65 -6.72 -7.18
CA ALA A 528 -2.55 -7.84 -6.88
C ALA A 528 -3.21 -7.66 -5.50
N GLU A 529 -2.48 -7.18 -4.49
CA GLU A 529 -3.07 -6.79 -3.20
C GLU A 529 -4.04 -5.62 -3.35
N VAL A 530 -3.74 -4.65 -4.20
CA VAL A 530 -4.67 -3.56 -4.53
C VAL A 530 -5.95 -4.11 -5.18
N LEU A 531 -5.83 -5.07 -6.10
CA LEU A 531 -6.98 -5.71 -6.74
C LEU A 531 -7.85 -6.46 -5.72
N GLU A 532 -7.24 -7.15 -4.75
CA GLU A 532 -7.94 -7.79 -3.63
C GLU A 532 -8.60 -6.75 -2.71
N ALA A 533 -7.97 -5.59 -2.50
CA ALA A 533 -8.51 -4.52 -1.68
C ALA A 533 -9.77 -3.89 -2.28
N VAL A 534 -9.83 -3.78 -3.62
CA VAL A 534 -10.95 -3.11 -4.30
C VAL A 534 -12.02 -4.07 -4.82
N MET A 535 -11.77 -5.38 -4.84
CA MET A 535 -12.78 -6.36 -5.26
C MET A 535 -13.98 -6.45 -4.30
N PRO A 536 -15.15 -6.90 -4.77
CA PRO A 536 -16.32 -7.08 -3.91
C PRO A 536 -16.09 -8.16 -2.85
N HIS A 537 -16.69 -7.98 -1.66
CA HIS A 537 -16.58 -8.97 -0.59
C HIS A 537 -17.32 -10.26 -0.96
N LEU A 538 -16.59 -11.38 -0.96
CA LEU A 538 -17.14 -12.71 -1.27
C LEU A 538 -18.08 -13.24 -0.16
N ASP A 539 -17.87 -12.85 1.10
CA ASP A 539 -18.43 -13.55 2.28
C ASP A 539 -19.29 -12.69 3.23
N GLN A 540 -19.69 -11.47 2.87
CA GLN A 540 -20.55 -10.68 3.76
C GLN A 540 -22.00 -11.16 3.72
N THR A 541 -22.45 -11.74 4.84
CA THR A 541 -23.88 -11.88 5.13
C THR A 541 -24.53 -10.51 5.02
N PRO A 542 -25.56 -10.33 4.16
CA PRO A 542 -26.16 -9.02 3.95
C PRO A 542 -26.69 -8.48 5.27
N ASN A 543 -26.14 -7.36 5.73
CA ASN A 543 -26.65 -6.65 6.89
C ASN A 543 -27.97 -5.96 6.47
N PRO A 544 -29.14 -6.31 7.04
CA PRO A 544 -30.44 -5.83 6.55
C PRO A 544 -30.63 -4.31 6.63
N LEU A 545 -29.81 -3.62 7.43
CA LEU A 545 -29.89 -2.18 7.71
C LEU A 545 -29.07 -1.32 6.74
N VAL A 546 -28.16 -1.93 5.97
CA VAL A 546 -27.41 -1.25 4.92
C VAL A 546 -27.96 -1.78 3.62
N SER A 547 -28.67 -0.93 2.86
CA SER A 547 -28.90 -1.21 1.43
C SER A 547 -27.52 -1.52 0.87
N SER A 548 -27.22 -2.79 0.59
CA SER A 548 -25.94 -3.21 0.05
C SER A 548 -25.92 -2.70 -1.38
N VAL A 549 -25.44 -1.48 -1.50
CA VAL A 549 -25.23 -0.83 -2.77
C VAL A 549 -24.11 -1.65 -3.42
N PHE A 550 -24.45 -2.60 -4.29
CA PHE A 550 -23.51 -3.51 -4.96
C PHE A 550 -22.70 -2.80 -6.06
N HIS A 551 -22.16 -1.62 -5.75
CA HIS A 551 -21.46 -0.76 -6.68
C HIS A 551 -20.17 -1.41 -7.16
N ARG A 552 -19.35 -1.94 -6.24
CA ARG A 552 -18.12 -2.67 -6.62
C ARG A 552 -18.45 -3.86 -7.53
N LYS A 553 -19.43 -4.68 -7.14
CA LYS A 553 -19.83 -5.86 -7.92
C LYS A 553 -20.30 -5.49 -9.33
N ARG A 554 -21.09 -4.41 -9.47
CA ARG A 554 -21.53 -3.89 -10.77
C ARG A 554 -20.35 -3.51 -11.67
N VAL A 555 -19.35 -2.81 -11.12
CA VAL A 555 -18.16 -2.39 -11.90
C VAL A 555 -17.37 -3.60 -12.38
N PHE A 556 -17.10 -4.57 -11.50
CA PHE A 556 -16.36 -5.78 -11.87
C PHE A 556 -17.11 -6.65 -12.90
N CYS A 557 -18.43 -6.84 -12.74
CA CYS A 557 -19.20 -7.65 -13.70
C CYS A 557 -19.29 -6.99 -15.09
N ASN A 558 -19.25 -5.65 -15.16
CA ASN A 558 -19.38 -4.91 -16.41
C ASN A 558 -18.03 -4.38 -16.95
N PHE A 559 -16.90 -4.81 -16.37
CA PHE A 559 -15.60 -4.29 -16.75
C PHE A 559 -15.23 -4.73 -18.18
N PRO A 560 -15.04 -3.79 -19.13
CA PRO A 560 -14.86 -4.13 -20.55
C PRO A 560 -13.60 -4.97 -20.84
N HIS A 561 -12.56 -4.82 -20.02
CA HIS A 561 -11.28 -5.48 -20.18
C HIS A 561 -11.07 -6.62 -19.17
N ALA A 562 -12.17 -7.26 -18.75
CA ALA A 562 -12.13 -8.43 -17.89
C ALA A 562 -11.17 -9.53 -18.37
N PRO A 563 -11.10 -9.87 -19.69
CA PRO A 563 -10.13 -10.85 -20.19
C PRO A 563 -8.67 -10.45 -19.93
N GLN A 564 -8.33 -9.20 -20.25
CA GLN A 564 -6.96 -8.69 -20.06
C GLN A 564 -6.58 -8.62 -18.58
N LEU A 565 -7.54 -8.33 -17.69
CA LEU A 565 -7.29 -8.33 -16.25
C LEU A 565 -7.02 -9.74 -15.70
N ALA A 566 -7.76 -10.74 -16.17
CA ALA A 566 -7.50 -12.14 -15.82
C ALA A 566 -6.12 -12.60 -16.32
N GLU A 567 -5.77 -12.29 -17.57
CA GLU A 567 -4.45 -12.57 -18.13
C GLU A 567 -3.34 -11.88 -17.34
N ALA A 568 -3.51 -10.59 -17.00
CA ALA A 568 -2.52 -9.83 -16.22
C ALA A 568 -2.27 -10.45 -14.84
N LEU A 569 -3.31 -10.95 -14.17
CA LEU A 569 -3.19 -11.65 -12.89
C LEU A 569 -2.37 -12.95 -13.02
N ILE A 570 -2.68 -13.77 -14.03
CA ILE A 570 -1.94 -15.02 -14.29
C ILE A 570 -0.48 -14.72 -14.68
N LYS A 571 -0.26 -13.66 -15.46
CA LYS A 571 1.07 -13.22 -15.87
C LYS A 571 1.93 -12.79 -14.68
N VAL A 572 1.40 -11.96 -13.78
CA VAL A 572 2.16 -11.56 -12.58
C VAL A 572 2.42 -12.75 -11.65
N PHE A 573 1.49 -13.71 -11.53
CA PHE A 573 1.69 -14.93 -10.75
C PHE A 573 2.91 -15.73 -11.24
N VAL A 574 3.11 -15.77 -12.56
CA VAL A 574 4.24 -16.45 -13.21
C VAL A 574 5.53 -15.64 -13.09
N ASP A 575 5.47 -14.32 -13.27
CA ASP A 575 6.66 -13.45 -13.28
C ASP A 575 7.35 -13.33 -11.90
N ILE A 576 6.60 -13.41 -10.80
CA ILE A 576 7.15 -13.30 -9.43
C ILE A 576 8.02 -14.49 -9.01
N GLU A 577 8.08 -15.57 -9.80
CA GLU A 577 8.96 -16.72 -9.52
C GLU A 577 10.45 -16.34 -9.62
N PHE A 578 10.79 -15.28 -10.37
CA PHE A 578 12.17 -14.94 -10.75
C PHE A 578 12.86 -13.89 -9.85
N THR A 579 12.48 -13.73 -8.57
CA THR A 579 13.20 -12.78 -7.68
C THR A 579 14.65 -13.18 -7.39
N GLY A 580 15.08 -14.41 -7.72
CA GLY A 580 16.50 -14.81 -7.85
C GLY A 580 17.32 -14.87 -6.55
N ASP A 581 16.83 -14.31 -5.44
CA ASP A 581 17.47 -14.30 -4.13
C ASP A 581 16.96 -15.47 -3.26
N PRO A 582 17.83 -16.43 -2.87
CA PRO A 582 17.47 -17.53 -1.96
C PRO A 582 16.91 -17.05 -0.61
N HIS A 583 17.29 -15.86 -0.13
CA HIS A 583 16.76 -15.30 1.13
C HIS A 583 15.33 -14.76 0.99
N GLN A 584 14.80 -14.69 -0.23
CA GLN A 584 13.47 -14.15 -0.53
C GLN A 584 12.52 -15.21 -1.13
N PHE A 585 12.90 -16.50 -1.13
CA PHE A 585 12.08 -17.57 -1.70
C PHE A 585 10.64 -17.58 -1.16
N GLU A 586 10.47 -17.41 0.15
CA GLU A 586 9.14 -17.40 0.78
C GLU A 586 8.32 -16.13 0.49
N GLN A 587 8.98 -15.04 0.07
CA GLN A 587 8.31 -13.77 -0.20
C GLN A 587 7.30 -13.89 -1.35
N LYS A 588 7.56 -14.79 -2.32
CA LYS A 588 6.64 -15.06 -3.43
C LYS A 588 5.25 -15.52 -2.95
N PHE A 589 5.20 -16.27 -1.85
CA PHE A 589 3.93 -16.74 -1.28
C PHE A 589 3.12 -15.58 -0.70
N ASN A 590 3.79 -14.60 -0.08
CA ASN A 590 3.11 -13.38 0.38
C ASN A 590 2.50 -12.60 -0.79
N TYR A 591 3.19 -12.54 -1.93
CA TYR A 591 2.67 -11.93 -3.16
C TYR A 591 1.53 -12.72 -3.82
N ARG A 592 1.57 -14.06 -3.77
CA ARG A 592 0.51 -14.92 -4.32
C ARG A 592 -0.74 -14.96 -3.46
N ARG A 593 -0.61 -14.76 -2.15
CA ARG A 593 -1.73 -14.79 -1.20
C ARG A 593 -2.96 -13.98 -1.64
N PRO A 594 -2.86 -12.69 -2.01
CA PRO A 594 -4.02 -11.92 -2.48
C PRO A 594 -4.59 -12.41 -3.81
N MET A 595 -3.82 -13.16 -4.62
CA MET A 595 -4.27 -13.66 -5.92
C MET A 595 -5.29 -14.79 -5.81
N TYR A 596 -5.27 -15.61 -4.75
CA TYR A 596 -6.20 -16.74 -4.62
C TYR A 596 -7.66 -16.34 -4.44
N PRO A 597 -8.03 -15.38 -3.55
CA PRO A 597 -9.38 -14.84 -3.51
C PRO A 597 -9.83 -14.22 -4.84
N ILE A 598 -8.93 -13.53 -5.55
CA ILE A 598 -9.21 -12.92 -6.84
C ILE A 598 -9.50 -14.00 -7.89
N LEU A 599 -8.66 -15.03 -8.00
CA LEU A 599 -8.85 -16.15 -8.91
C LEU A 599 -10.18 -16.86 -8.64
N ARG A 600 -10.55 -17.06 -7.36
CA ARG A 600 -11.86 -17.62 -6.98
C ARG A 600 -13.01 -16.74 -7.45
N TYR A 601 -12.92 -15.42 -7.26
CA TYR A 601 -13.95 -14.47 -7.72
C TYR A 601 -14.07 -14.44 -9.25
N MET A 602 -12.94 -14.36 -9.95
CA MET A 602 -12.86 -14.39 -11.41
C MET A 602 -13.44 -15.70 -11.95
N TRP A 603 -13.12 -16.84 -11.34
CA TRP A 603 -13.73 -18.11 -11.71
C TRP A 603 -15.24 -18.11 -11.47
N GLY A 604 -15.73 -17.47 -10.41
CA GLY A 604 -17.17 -17.29 -10.16
C GLY A 604 -17.91 -16.44 -11.22
N THR A 605 -17.20 -15.70 -12.06
CA THR A 605 -17.78 -14.72 -13.00
C THR A 605 -17.49 -15.10 -14.45
N GLU A 606 -18.53 -15.24 -15.28
CA GLU A 606 -18.46 -15.84 -16.62
C GLU A 606 -17.42 -15.18 -17.55
N THR A 607 -17.40 -13.85 -17.67
CA THR A 607 -16.48 -13.13 -18.56
C THR A 607 -15.00 -13.36 -18.25
N TYR A 608 -14.65 -13.44 -16.96
CA TYR A 608 -13.29 -13.74 -16.54
C TYR A 608 -12.97 -15.23 -16.70
N ARG A 609 -13.92 -16.12 -16.37
CA ARG A 609 -13.76 -17.57 -16.50
C ARG A 609 -13.48 -17.98 -17.94
N GLU A 610 -14.22 -17.46 -18.91
CA GLU A 610 -14.02 -17.75 -20.32
C GLU A 610 -12.62 -17.33 -20.79
N SER A 611 -12.12 -16.17 -20.34
CA SER A 611 -10.74 -15.77 -20.65
C SER A 611 -9.68 -16.71 -20.07
N ILE A 612 -9.88 -17.22 -18.85
CA ILE A 612 -8.97 -18.21 -18.25
C ILE A 612 -9.03 -19.52 -19.05
N LYS A 613 -10.21 -19.92 -19.51
CA LYS A 613 -10.40 -21.09 -20.38
C LYS A 613 -9.73 -20.91 -21.74
N ASP A 614 -9.82 -19.73 -22.35
CA ASP A 614 -9.12 -19.42 -23.61
C ASP A 614 -7.60 -19.57 -23.46
N LEU A 615 -7.03 -19.08 -22.34
CA LEU A 615 -5.61 -19.26 -22.03
C LEU A 615 -5.23 -20.74 -21.84
N ALA A 616 -6.11 -21.53 -21.23
CA ALA A 616 -5.93 -22.97 -21.05
C ALA A 616 -6.04 -23.73 -22.40
N ASP A 617 -7.00 -23.39 -23.24
CA ASP A 617 -7.18 -23.98 -24.56
C ASP A 617 -6.01 -23.66 -25.49
N TYR A 618 -5.52 -22.42 -25.45
CA TYR A 618 -4.29 -22.03 -26.14
C TYR A 618 -3.10 -22.86 -25.65
N ALA A 619 -2.96 -23.03 -24.33
CA ALA A 619 -1.90 -23.86 -23.76
C ALA A 619 -2.00 -25.32 -24.20
N SER A 620 -3.22 -25.90 -24.24
CA SER A 620 -3.44 -27.28 -24.65
C SER A 620 -3.08 -27.52 -26.12
N LYS A 621 -3.25 -26.52 -26.99
CA LYS A 621 -2.89 -26.60 -28.42
C LYS A 621 -1.38 -26.39 -28.65
N ASN A 622 -0.67 -25.78 -27.71
CA ASN A 622 0.72 -25.33 -27.86
C ASN A 622 1.65 -25.89 -26.77
N LEU A 623 1.39 -27.10 -26.29
CA LEU A 623 2.17 -27.74 -25.22
C LEU A 623 3.66 -27.90 -25.55
N GLU A 624 4.00 -28.08 -26.83
CA GLU A 624 5.37 -28.27 -27.32
C GLU A 624 5.99 -26.99 -27.90
N ALA A 625 5.36 -25.83 -27.70
CA ALA A 625 5.92 -24.56 -28.19
C ALA A 625 7.30 -24.29 -27.55
N MET A 626 8.19 -23.67 -28.32
CA MET A 626 9.55 -23.30 -27.86
C MET A 626 9.51 -22.53 -26.52
N ASN A 627 8.54 -21.63 -26.38
CA ASN A 627 8.24 -20.97 -25.12
C ASN A 627 6.94 -21.56 -24.55
N PRO A 628 6.97 -22.20 -23.36
CA PRO A 628 5.79 -22.75 -22.74
C PRO A 628 4.67 -21.69 -22.60
N PRO A 629 3.43 -21.99 -23.02
CA PRO A 629 2.31 -21.07 -22.90
C PRO A 629 2.10 -20.57 -21.46
N LEU A 630 1.59 -19.34 -21.33
CA LEU A 630 1.42 -18.69 -20.02
C LEU A 630 0.66 -19.56 -19.02
N PHE A 631 -0.48 -20.13 -19.43
CA PHE A 631 -1.30 -20.94 -18.53
C PHE A 631 -0.61 -22.25 -18.12
N LEU A 632 0.17 -22.86 -19.02
CA LEU A 632 0.96 -24.07 -18.70
C LEU A 632 2.02 -23.76 -17.64
N ARG A 633 2.70 -22.62 -17.75
CA ARG A 633 3.66 -22.13 -16.73
C ARG A 633 2.95 -21.86 -15.41
N PHE A 634 1.78 -21.24 -15.44
CA PHE A 634 0.97 -20.99 -14.26
C PHE A 634 0.61 -22.29 -13.52
N LEU A 635 0.06 -23.29 -14.22
CA LEU A 635 -0.27 -24.59 -13.61
C LEU A 635 0.97 -25.28 -13.02
N ASN A 636 2.08 -25.24 -13.74
CA ASN A 636 3.36 -25.80 -13.28
C ASN A 636 3.81 -25.18 -11.95
N LEU A 637 3.75 -23.85 -11.82
CA LEU A 637 4.12 -23.14 -10.61
C LEU A 637 3.10 -23.37 -9.49
N LEU A 638 1.81 -23.39 -9.79
CA LEU A 638 0.76 -23.68 -8.82
C LEU A 638 0.92 -25.07 -8.20
N MET A 639 1.31 -26.09 -8.99
CA MET A 639 1.62 -27.43 -8.47
C MET A 639 2.91 -27.45 -7.65
N ASN A 640 3.96 -26.72 -8.05
CA ASN A 640 5.18 -26.58 -7.24
C ASN A 640 4.88 -25.97 -5.86
N ASP A 641 4.07 -24.91 -5.84
CA ASP A 641 3.64 -24.27 -4.62
C ASP A 641 2.83 -25.22 -3.74
N ALA A 642 1.88 -25.97 -4.33
CA ALA A 642 1.10 -26.95 -3.60
C ALA A 642 1.99 -28.01 -2.92
N ILE A 643 2.95 -28.57 -3.66
CA ILE A 643 3.94 -29.54 -3.17
C ILE A 643 4.69 -28.95 -1.97
N PHE A 644 5.36 -27.81 -2.16
CA PHE A 644 6.18 -27.18 -1.13
C PHE A 644 5.37 -26.78 0.12
N LEU A 645 4.25 -26.07 -0.08
CA LEU A 645 3.50 -25.47 1.02
C LEU A 645 2.92 -26.53 1.96
N LEU A 646 2.39 -27.62 1.39
CA LEU A 646 1.77 -28.66 2.18
C LEU A 646 2.81 -29.58 2.84
N ASP A 647 3.97 -29.79 2.22
CA ASP A 647 5.10 -30.48 2.86
C ASP A 647 5.62 -29.71 4.07
N GLU A 648 5.86 -28.41 3.95
CA GLU A 648 6.29 -27.57 5.07
C GLU A 648 5.22 -27.51 6.17
N ALA A 649 3.94 -27.39 5.80
CA ALA A 649 2.84 -27.46 6.76
C ALA A 649 2.86 -28.77 7.57
N ILE A 650 3.03 -29.92 6.92
CA ILE A 650 3.13 -31.23 7.56
C ILE A 650 4.33 -31.29 8.50
N GLN A 651 5.50 -30.82 8.06
CA GLN A 651 6.72 -30.80 8.87
C GLN A 651 6.55 -29.93 10.13
N TYR A 652 6.01 -28.72 10.01
CA TYR A 652 5.79 -27.84 11.15
C TYR A 652 4.75 -28.40 12.12
N LEU A 653 3.63 -28.96 11.63
CA LEU A 653 2.63 -29.61 12.50
C LEU A 653 3.23 -30.80 13.27
N SER A 654 4.09 -31.59 12.64
CA SER A 654 4.80 -32.67 13.32
C SER A 654 5.75 -32.15 14.41
N LYS A 655 6.51 -31.08 14.13
CA LYS A 655 7.40 -30.43 15.12
C LYS A 655 6.61 -29.86 16.31
N ILE A 656 5.50 -29.16 16.03
CA ILE A 656 4.59 -28.61 17.04
C ILE A 656 4.05 -29.72 17.93
N LYS A 657 3.58 -30.83 17.33
CA LYS A 657 3.06 -31.96 18.09
C LYS A 657 4.10 -32.54 19.04
N ILE A 658 5.34 -32.74 18.57
CA ILE A 658 6.44 -33.23 19.41
C ILE A 658 6.66 -32.28 20.60
N GLN A 659 6.77 -30.98 20.34
CA GLN A 659 6.96 -29.98 21.40
C GLN A 659 5.77 -29.89 22.38
N GLN A 660 4.53 -30.04 21.90
CA GLN A 660 3.35 -30.10 22.76
C GLN A 660 3.38 -31.33 23.69
N ILE A 661 3.85 -32.48 23.19
CA ILE A 661 4.02 -33.70 23.99
C ILE A 661 5.14 -33.53 25.03
N GLU A 662 6.30 -33.00 24.65
CA GLU A 662 7.41 -32.70 25.59
C GLU A 662 6.93 -31.78 26.71
N LYS A 663 6.19 -30.72 26.37
CA LYS A 663 5.62 -29.76 27.31
C LYS A 663 4.62 -30.44 28.27
N ASP A 664 3.72 -31.27 27.75
CA ASP A 664 2.70 -31.97 28.57
C ASP A 664 3.30 -33.02 29.51
N ARG A 665 4.44 -33.60 29.14
CA ARG A 665 5.18 -34.56 29.98
C ARG A 665 5.99 -33.89 31.09
N GLY A 666 5.99 -32.55 31.17
CA GLY A 666 6.77 -31.79 32.14
C GLY A 666 8.27 -31.77 31.83
N GLU A 667 8.69 -32.19 30.63
CA GLU A 667 10.11 -32.21 30.25
C GLU A 667 10.72 -30.80 30.27
N TRP A 668 9.88 -29.79 30.01
CA TRP A 668 10.29 -28.37 30.01
C TRP A 668 10.51 -27.79 31.40
N ASP A 669 9.93 -28.38 32.44
CA ASP A 669 10.10 -27.89 33.83
C ASP A 669 11.51 -28.20 34.37
N SER A 670 12.21 -29.15 33.74
CA SER A 670 13.60 -29.49 34.04
C SER A 670 14.64 -28.60 33.34
N LEU A 671 14.21 -27.73 32.42
CA LEU A 671 15.09 -26.86 31.64
C LEU A 671 15.44 -25.58 32.42
N THR A 672 16.56 -24.95 32.05
CA THR A 672 16.89 -23.61 32.54
C THR A 672 15.84 -22.58 32.08
N PRO A 673 15.63 -21.48 32.81
CA PRO A 673 14.69 -20.43 32.42
C PRO A 673 14.93 -19.86 31.02
N GLU A 674 16.19 -19.82 30.56
CA GLU A 674 16.58 -19.39 29.22
C GLU A 674 16.18 -20.42 28.16
N ALA A 675 16.51 -21.70 28.37
CA ALA A 675 16.19 -22.78 27.43
C ALA A 675 14.67 -23.02 27.33
N ARG A 676 13.94 -22.85 28.44
CA ARG A 676 12.49 -22.88 28.44
C ARG A 676 11.90 -21.74 27.61
N ARG A 677 12.40 -20.51 27.77
CA ARG A 677 11.98 -19.36 26.95
C ARG A 677 12.28 -19.58 25.46
N GLU A 678 13.41 -20.19 25.14
CA GLU A 678 13.76 -20.54 23.75
C GLU A 678 12.80 -21.59 23.16
N LYS A 679 12.48 -22.65 23.91
CA LYS A 679 11.48 -23.65 23.50
C LYS A 679 10.08 -23.04 23.33
N GLU A 680 9.66 -22.16 24.23
CA GLU A 680 8.39 -21.44 24.14
C GLU A 680 8.33 -20.51 22.91
N ALA A 681 9.41 -19.75 22.66
CA ALA A 681 9.53 -18.91 21.47
C ALA A 681 9.55 -19.75 20.17
N GLY A 682 10.25 -20.88 20.18
CA GLY A 682 10.28 -21.82 19.06
C GLY A 682 8.90 -22.41 18.74
N LEU A 683 8.11 -22.78 19.76
CA LEU A 683 6.74 -23.28 19.57
C LEU A 683 5.84 -22.22 18.93
N GLN A 684 5.94 -20.97 19.38
CA GLN A 684 5.19 -19.85 18.80
C GLN A 684 5.58 -19.58 17.34
N MET A 685 6.89 -19.59 17.05
CA MET A 685 7.42 -19.43 15.70
C MET A 685 6.91 -20.54 14.76
N PHE A 686 7.03 -21.81 15.17
CA PHE A 686 6.49 -22.93 14.38
C PHE A 686 4.98 -22.83 14.18
N GLY A 687 4.24 -22.39 15.20
CA GLY A 687 2.80 -22.15 15.11
C GLY A 687 2.45 -21.12 14.02
N GLN A 688 3.16 -19.99 13.97
CA GLN A 688 2.94 -18.96 12.95
C GLN A 688 3.28 -19.46 11.55
N LEU A 689 4.39 -20.18 11.39
CA LEU A 689 4.80 -20.76 10.11
C LEU A 689 3.82 -21.84 9.64
N ALA A 690 3.41 -22.76 10.52
CA ALA A 690 2.40 -23.78 10.21
C ALA A 690 1.09 -23.14 9.76
N ARG A 691 0.64 -22.08 10.46
CA ARG A 691 -0.58 -21.35 10.10
C ARG A 691 -0.51 -20.76 8.70
N PHE A 692 0.57 -20.07 8.37
CA PHE A 692 0.77 -19.50 7.04
C PHE A 692 0.72 -20.58 5.95
N HIS A 693 1.50 -21.66 6.11
CA HIS A 693 1.58 -22.75 5.13
C HIS A 693 0.25 -23.49 4.98
N ASN A 694 -0.51 -23.69 6.07
CA ASN A 694 -1.85 -24.28 6.03
C ASN A 694 -2.85 -23.42 5.25
N ILE A 695 -2.88 -22.11 5.50
CA ILE A 695 -3.75 -21.18 4.75
C ILE A 695 -3.42 -21.26 3.26
N MET A 696 -2.15 -21.10 2.91
CA MET A 696 -1.71 -21.11 1.52
C MET A 696 -1.95 -22.46 0.83
N SER A 697 -1.75 -23.58 1.54
CA SER A 697 -2.06 -24.93 1.01
C SER A 697 -3.55 -25.08 0.70
N ASN A 698 -4.44 -24.64 1.61
CA ASN A 698 -5.88 -24.68 1.38
C ASN A 698 -6.28 -23.85 0.15
N GLU A 699 -5.75 -22.64 0.03
CA GLU A 699 -6.02 -21.74 -1.10
C GLU A 699 -5.52 -22.35 -2.43
N THR A 700 -4.33 -22.95 -2.42
CA THR A 700 -3.72 -23.57 -3.60
C THR A 700 -4.49 -24.80 -4.08
N ILE A 701 -4.80 -25.73 -3.16
CA ILE A 701 -5.58 -26.94 -3.48
C ILE A 701 -7.02 -26.58 -3.88
N GLY A 702 -7.65 -25.62 -3.20
CA GLY A 702 -8.96 -25.10 -3.58
C GLY A 702 -8.97 -24.49 -4.99
N THR A 703 -7.87 -23.82 -5.38
CA THR A 703 -7.69 -23.29 -6.74
C THR A 703 -7.63 -24.40 -7.78
N LEU A 704 -6.85 -25.45 -7.52
CA LEU A 704 -6.82 -26.63 -8.40
C LEU A 704 -8.19 -27.31 -8.49
N ALA A 705 -8.95 -27.38 -7.39
CA ALA A 705 -10.27 -28.00 -7.37
C ALA A 705 -11.28 -27.32 -8.29
N PHE A 706 -11.32 -25.98 -8.32
CA PHE A 706 -12.23 -25.31 -9.26
C PHE A 706 -11.68 -25.25 -10.70
N LEU A 707 -10.36 -25.14 -10.91
CA LEU A 707 -9.80 -25.14 -12.26
C LEU A 707 -10.09 -26.47 -12.97
N THR A 708 -9.92 -27.60 -12.27
CA THR A 708 -10.19 -28.94 -12.81
C THR A 708 -11.66 -29.22 -13.11
N SER A 709 -12.59 -28.40 -12.60
CA SER A 709 -14.02 -28.60 -12.85
C SER A 709 -14.40 -28.40 -14.32
N GLU A 710 -13.74 -27.47 -15.01
CA GLU A 710 -14.00 -27.17 -16.44
C GLU A 710 -12.76 -27.36 -17.33
N ILE A 711 -11.54 -27.13 -16.81
CA ILE A 711 -10.30 -27.35 -17.57
C ILE A 711 -9.80 -28.77 -17.26
N LYS A 712 -10.15 -29.75 -18.08
CA LYS A 712 -9.74 -31.15 -17.88
C LYS A 712 -8.55 -31.57 -18.74
N SER A 713 -8.55 -31.21 -20.02
CA SER A 713 -7.59 -31.67 -21.05
C SER A 713 -6.13 -31.52 -20.65
N LEU A 714 -5.76 -30.38 -20.07
CA LEU A 714 -4.39 -30.11 -19.62
C LEU A 714 -3.94 -31.04 -18.49
N PHE A 715 -4.81 -31.28 -17.50
CA PHE A 715 -4.45 -32.08 -16.32
C PHE A 715 -4.39 -33.58 -16.60
N VAL A 716 -5.07 -34.04 -17.65
CA VAL A 716 -5.03 -35.46 -18.07
C VAL A 716 -4.00 -35.73 -19.16
N HIS A 717 -3.34 -34.69 -19.67
CA HIS A 717 -2.24 -34.83 -20.61
C HIS A 717 -1.03 -35.48 -19.92
N PRO A 718 -0.32 -36.45 -20.54
CA PRO A 718 0.81 -37.17 -19.92
C PRO A 718 1.88 -36.27 -19.29
N PHE A 719 2.08 -35.07 -19.83
CA PHE A 719 3.05 -34.10 -19.31
C PHE A 719 2.73 -33.64 -17.87
N LEU A 720 1.44 -33.46 -17.54
CA LEU A 720 1.01 -32.96 -16.23
C LEU A 720 0.36 -34.05 -15.36
N ALA A 721 -0.29 -35.04 -15.98
CA ALA A 721 -1.09 -36.05 -15.30
C ALA A 721 -0.33 -36.78 -14.19
N GLU A 722 0.86 -37.33 -14.48
CA GLU A 722 1.65 -38.02 -13.46
C GLU A 722 2.00 -37.12 -12.27
N ARG A 723 2.28 -35.84 -12.51
CA ARG A 723 2.70 -34.93 -11.46
C ARG A 723 1.55 -34.52 -10.56
N ILE A 724 0.39 -34.18 -11.12
CA ILE A 724 -0.79 -33.89 -10.31
C ILE A 724 -1.20 -35.15 -9.54
N ILE A 725 -1.13 -36.33 -10.15
CA ILE A 725 -1.45 -37.61 -9.50
C ILE A 725 -0.51 -37.89 -8.33
N SER A 726 0.81 -37.85 -8.55
CA SER A 726 1.79 -38.08 -7.48
C SER A 726 1.59 -37.12 -6.31
N MET A 727 1.34 -35.84 -6.60
CA MET A 727 1.03 -34.84 -5.59
C MET A 727 -0.26 -35.19 -4.81
N LEU A 728 -1.37 -35.46 -5.50
CA LEU A 728 -2.65 -35.78 -4.88
C LEU A 728 -2.57 -37.07 -4.06
N ASN A 729 -1.95 -38.14 -4.58
CA ASN A 729 -1.77 -39.41 -3.88
C ASN A 729 -0.92 -39.23 -2.63
N TYR A 730 0.20 -38.53 -2.75
CA TYR A 730 1.11 -38.26 -1.63
C TYR A 730 0.39 -37.53 -0.49
N PHE A 731 -0.33 -36.46 -0.80
CA PHE A 731 -1.08 -35.71 0.20
C PHE A 731 -2.25 -36.47 0.79
N LEU A 732 -2.99 -37.21 -0.04
CA LEU A 732 -4.08 -38.04 0.45
C LEU A 732 -3.54 -39.11 1.42
N GLN A 733 -2.41 -39.74 1.11
CA GLN A 733 -1.75 -40.70 2.01
C GLN A 733 -1.41 -40.09 3.37
N HIS A 734 -0.96 -38.84 3.43
CA HIS A 734 -0.66 -38.16 4.68
C HIS A 734 -1.93 -37.76 5.47
N LEU A 735 -3.04 -37.46 4.79
CA LEU A 735 -4.29 -36.99 5.42
C LEU A 735 -5.24 -38.12 5.85
N VAL A 736 -5.28 -39.24 5.12
CA VAL A 736 -6.20 -40.37 5.42
C VAL A 736 -5.47 -41.62 5.92
N GLY A 737 -4.17 -41.71 5.68
CA GLY A 737 -3.34 -42.87 6.03
C GLY A 737 -2.82 -42.84 7.48
N PRO A 738 -1.94 -43.79 7.84
CA PRO A 738 -1.42 -43.93 9.21
C PRO A 738 -0.60 -42.70 9.66
N LYS A 739 -0.01 -41.97 8.72
CA LYS A 739 0.77 -40.75 8.97
C LYS A 739 -0.08 -39.60 9.51
N MET A 740 -1.40 -39.60 9.31
CA MET A 740 -2.31 -38.55 9.84
C MET A 740 -2.23 -38.43 11.37
N GLY A 741 -1.90 -39.52 12.06
CA GLY A 741 -1.64 -39.49 13.50
C GLY A 741 -0.58 -38.46 13.89
N ALA A 742 0.49 -38.31 13.11
CA ALA A 742 1.58 -37.36 13.36
C ALA A 742 1.16 -35.88 13.21
N LEU A 743 0.09 -35.62 12.46
CA LEU A 743 -0.45 -34.27 12.20
C LEU A 743 -1.47 -33.82 13.24
N LYS A 744 -1.85 -34.71 14.17
CA LYS A 744 -2.86 -34.42 15.19
C LYS A 744 -2.28 -33.58 16.33
N VAL A 745 -2.34 -32.26 16.17
CA VAL A 745 -2.10 -31.25 17.21
C VAL A 745 -3.34 -31.02 18.09
N LYS A 746 -3.19 -30.32 19.22
CA LYS A 746 -4.28 -30.10 20.19
C LYS A 746 -5.46 -29.31 19.63
N ASP A 747 -5.18 -28.18 18.98
CA ASP A 747 -6.18 -27.32 18.35
C ASP A 747 -5.81 -27.09 16.89
N PHE A 748 -6.67 -27.56 15.97
CA PHE A 748 -6.48 -27.36 14.54
C PHE A 748 -6.73 -25.91 14.13
N SER A 749 -7.61 -25.20 14.85
CA SER A 749 -8.04 -23.84 14.54
C SER A 749 -6.92 -22.83 14.79
N GLU A 750 -6.11 -23.05 15.84
CA GLU A 750 -4.93 -22.25 16.17
C GLU A 750 -3.97 -22.11 14.98
N PHE A 751 -3.83 -23.18 14.20
CA PHE A 751 -2.91 -23.25 13.06
C PHE A 751 -3.61 -23.23 11.70
N ASP A 752 -4.89 -22.85 11.65
CA ASP A 752 -5.71 -22.87 10.42
C ASP A 752 -5.64 -24.20 9.63
N PHE A 753 -5.40 -25.31 10.32
CA PHE A 753 -5.30 -26.63 9.70
C PHE A 753 -6.70 -27.21 9.47
N LYS A 754 -7.15 -27.29 8.21
CA LYS A 754 -8.49 -27.74 7.84
C LYS A 754 -8.44 -29.07 7.06
N PRO A 755 -8.02 -30.19 7.69
CA PRO A 755 -7.80 -31.45 6.99
C PRO A 755 -9.06 -32.00 6.31
N GLN A 756 -10.23 -31.72 6.88
CA GLN A 756 -11.51 -32.14 6.29
C GLN A 756 -11.80 -31.45 4.95
N GLN A 757 -11.42 -30.17 4.85
CA GLN A 757 -11.57 -29.39 3.63
C GLN A 757 -10.53 -29.85 2.59
N LEU A 758 -9.26 -30.00 2.98
CA LEU A 758 -8.21 -30.52 2.09
C LEU A 758 -8.57 -31.88 1.49
N VAL A 759 -9.03 -32.84 2.31
CA VAL A 759 -9.47 -34.15 1.82
C VAL A 759 -10.64 -33.99 0.84
N SER A 760 -11.59 -33.11 1.15
CA SER A 760 -12.72 -32.82 0.26
C SER A 760 -12.25 -32.30 -1.09
N ASP A 761 -11.36 -31.30 -1.11
CA ASP A 761 -10.92 -30.65 -2.33
C ASP A 761 -10.05 -31.58 -3.19
N ILE A 762 -9.16 -32.36 -2.55
CA ILE A 762 -8.40 -33.42 -3.22
C ILE A 762 -9.35 -34.45 -3.87
N CYS A 763 -10.38 -34.90 -3.14
CA CYS A 763 -11.36 -35.83 -3.70
C CYS A 763 -12.16 -35.20 -4.84
N THR A 764 -12.51 -33.92 -4.76
CA THR A 764 -13.17 -33.19 -5.85
C THR A 764 -12.29 -33.16 -7.10
N ILE A 765 -10.98 -32.94 -6.97
CA ILE A 765 -10.04 -32.99 -8.11
C ILE A 765 -10.05 -34.37 -8.76
N TYR A 766 -9.97 -35.45 -7.96
CA TYR A 766 -10.07 -36.82 -8.48
C TYR A 766 -11.39 -37.06 -9.23
N LEU A 767 -12.51 -36.58 -8.70
CA LEU A 767 -13.82 -36.74 -9.32
C LEU A 767 -13.94 -35.94 -10.62
N ASN A 768 -13.41 -34.72 -10.67
CA ASN A 768 -13.44 -33.88 -11.85
C ASN A 768 -12.69 -34.51 -13.03
N LEU A 769 -11.53 -35.12 -12.75
CA LEU A 769 -10.65 -35.75 -13.75
C LEU A 769 -10.96 -37.25 -13.96
N GLY A 770 -11.75 -37.86 -13.08
CA GLY A 770 -11.99 -39.30 -13.03
C GLY A 770 -12.88 -39.87 -14.14
N ASP A 771 -13.46 -39.02 -14.98
CA ASP A 771 -14.15 -39.45 -16.19
C ASP A 771 -13.14 -39.93 -17.26
N GLU A 772 -11.95 -39.31 -17.30
CA GLU A 772 -10.92 -39.54 -18.30
C GLU A 772 -10.16 -40.84 -18.04
N GLU A 773 -10.23 -41.78 -18.99
CA GLU A 773 -9.64 -43.12 -18.84
C GLU A 773 -8.12 -43.06 -18.66
N ASN A 774 -7.44 -42.18 -19.40
CA ASN A 774 -5.99 -41.98 -19.28
C ASN A 774 -5.59 -41.55 -17.86
N PHE A 775 -6.38 -40.67 -17.23
CA PHE A 775 -6.13 -40.25 -15.86
C PHE A 775 -6.30 -41.42 -14.90
N CYS A 776 -7.40 -42.18 -15.00
CA CYS A 776 -7.62 -43.35 -14.16
C CYS A 776 -6.53 -44.43 -14.32
N ALA A 777 -6.03 -44.66 -15.54
CA ALA A 777 -4.95 -45.61 -15.80
C ALA A 777 -3.57 -45.11 -15.31
N THR A 778 -3.40 -43.79 -15.15
CA THR A 778 -2.13 -43.22 -14.67
C THR A 778 -2.06 -43.18 -13.14
N VAL A 779 -3.20 -43.12 -12.43
CA VAL A 779 -3.23 -43.07 -10.95
C VAL A 779 -2.44 -44.20 -10.27
N PRO A 780 -2.56 -45.47 -10.70
CA PRO A 780 -1.84 -46.59 -10.09
C PRO A 780 -0.33 -46.59 -10.34
N LYS A 781 0.14 -45.89 -11.40
CA LYS A 781 1.57 -45.83 -11.76
C LYS A 781 2.43 -45.19 -10.67
N ASP A 782 1.83 -44.36 -9.82
CA ASP A 782 2.50 -43.79 -8.66
C ASP A 782 2.61 -44.80 -7.50
N GLY A 783 3.46 -45.81 -7.67
CA GLY A 783 3.67 -46.88 -6.70
C GLY A 783 4.27 -46.41 -5.35
N ARG A 784 4.68 -45.15 -5.23
CA ARG A 784 5.19 -44.57 -3.97
C ARG A 784 4.08 -44.23 -2.98
N SER A 785 2.96 -43.71 -3.48
CA SER A 785 1.90 -43.17 -2.63
C SER A 785 0.56 -43.90 -2.82
N TYR A 786 0.24 -44.33 -4.04
CA TYR A 786 -1.00 -45.04 -4.32
C TYR A 786 -1.04 -46.43 -3.67
N SER A 787 -2.23 -46.81 -3.19
CA SER A 787 -2.56 -48.21 -2.87
C SER A 787 -4.08 -48.39 -2.90
N PRO A 788 -4.61 -49.59 -3.22
CA PRO A 788 -6.07 -49.82 -3.18
C PRO A 788 -6.68 -49.54 -1.79
N THR A 789 -5.88 -49.71 -0.73
CA THR A 789 -6.29 -49.41 0.64
C THR A 789 -6.40 -47.92 0.92
N LEU A 790 -5.61 -47.07 0.24
CA LEU A 790 -5.67 -45.62 0.37
C LEU A 790 -7.07 -45.10 0.05
N PHE A 791 -7.63 -45.45 -1.11
CA PHE A 791 -8.95 -44.97 -1.51
C PHE A 791 -10.08 -45.57 -0.66
N ALA A 792 -9.95 -46.83 -0.24
CA ALA A 792 -10.88 -47.40 0.73
C ALA A 792 -10.87 -46.64 2.07
N GLN A 793 -9.70 -46.19 2.54
CA GLN A 793 -9.58 -45.32 3.71
C GLN A 793 -10.18 -43.94 3.44
N THR A 794 -9.95 -43.35 2.27
CA THR A 794 -10.56 -42.08 1.85
C THR A 794 -12.09 -42.13 1.94
N VAL A 795 -12.73 -43.17 1.40
CA VAL A 795 -14.20 -43.34 1.49
C VAL A 795 -14.68 -43.40 2.95
N ARG A 796 -13.92 -44.07 3.84
CA ARG A 796 -14.24 -44.10 5.28
C ARG A 796 -14.09 -42.71 5.92
N VAL A 797 -13.06 -41.96 5.56
CA VAL A 797 -12.85 -40.60 6.04
C VAL A 797 -13.97 -39.68 5.55
N LEU A 798 -14.34 -39.72 4.27
CA LEU A 798 -15.45 -38.93 3.70
C LEU A 798 -16.78 -39.17 4.44
N LYS A 799 -17.08 -40.43 4.80
CA LYS A 799 -18.22 -40.77 5.66
C LYS A 799 -18.09 -40.15 7.06
N LYS A 800 -16.90 -40.22 7.66
CA LYS A 800 -16.62 -39.68 9.01
C LYS A 800 -16.73 -38.16 9.08
N ILE A 801 -16.33 -37.45 8.03
CA ILE A 801 -16.44 -35.97 7.94
C ILE A 801 -17.80 -35.51 7.38
N ASN A 802 -18.78 -36.42 7.26
CA ASN A 802 -20.16 -36.16 6.86
C ASN A 802 -20.31 -35.43 5.51
N LYS A 803 -19.52 -35.82 4.50
CA LYS A 803 -19.67 -35.28 3.14
C LYS A 803 -20.93 -35.82 2.45
N PRO A 804 -21.48 -35.09 1.47
CA PRO A 804 -22.68 -35.50 0.75
C PRO A 804 -22.62 -36.93 0.18
N GLY A 805 -23.70 -37.70 0.32
CA GLY A 805 -23.74 -39.12 -0.07
C GLY A 805 -23.43 -39.37 -1.54
N ASN A 806 -23.80 -38.44 -2.43
CA ASN A 806 -23.47 -38.48 -3.85
C ASN A 806 -21.95 -38.44 -4.10
N MET A 807 -21.21 -37.60 -3.38
CA MET A 807 -19.75 -37.53 -3.47
C MET A 807 -19.09 -38.84 -3.01
N ILE A 808 -19.60 -39.42 -1.92
CA ILE A 808 -19.09 -40.68 -1.38
C ILE A 808 -19.30 -41.83 -2.38
N VAL A 809 -20.48 -41.92 -2.98
CA VAL A 809 -20.79 -42.93 -4.00
C VAL A 809 -19.93 -42.73 -5.24
N ALA A 810 -19.84 -41.50 -5.75
CA ALA A 810 -19.02 -41.18 -6.93
C ALA A 810 -17.55 -41.56 -6.72
N PHE A 811 -16.98 -41.25 -5.54
CA PHE A 811 -15.59 -41.57 -5.24
C PHE A 811 -15.39 -43.08 -5.06
N SER A 812 -16.37 -43.79 -4.49
CA SER A 812 -16.32 -45.26 -4.39
C SER A 812 -16.28 -45.92 -5.77
N ASN A 813 -17.12 -45.45 -6.69
CA ASN A 813 -17.15 -45.96 -8.07
C ASN A 813 -15.82 -45.66 -8.79
N LEU A 814 -15.28 -44.45 -8.62
CA LEU A 814 -13.98 -44.09 -9.18
C LEU A 814 -12.86 -44.97 -8.62
N ALA A 815 -12.88 -45.25 -7.32
CA ALA A 815 -11.89 -46.11 -6.68
C ALA A 815 -11.94 -47.55 -7.20
N GLU A 816 -13.15 -48.09 -7.44
CA GLU A 816 -13.33 -49.41 -8.05
C GLU A 816 -12.82 -49.44 -9.50
N ARG A 817 -13.12 -48.41 -10.29
CA ARG A 817 -12.63 -48.26 -11.66
C ARG A 817 -11.09 -48.23 -11.70
N ILE A 818 -10.47 -47.38 -10.89
CA ILE A 818 -9.00 -47.27 -10.82
C ILE A 818 -8.37 -48.57 -10.34
N LYS A 819 -8.99 -49.26 -9.38
CA LYS A 819 -8.53 -50.59 -8.95
C LYS A 819 -8.56 -51.61 -10.09
N SER A 820 -9.65 -51.67 -10.85
CA SER A 820 -9.75 -52.61 -11.99
C SER A 820 -8.68 -52.35 -13.06
N LEU A 821 -8.38 -51.08 -13.34
CA LEU A 821 -7.30 -50.68 -14.26
C LEU A 821 -5.92 -51.01 -13.68
N ALA A 822 -5.71 -50.84 -12.37
CA ALA A 822 -4.48 -51.23 -11.70
C ALA A 822 -4.24 -52.74 -11.79
N ASP A 823 -5.28 -53.55 -11.57
CA ASP A 823 -5.19 -55.01 -11.63
C ASP A 823 -4.87 -55.49 -13.07
N LEU A 824 -5.46 -54.84 -14.09
CA LEU A 824 -5.13 -55.09 -15.50
C LEU A 824 -3.69 -54.68 -15.84
N GLN A 825 -3.27 -53.50 -15.40
CA GLN A 825 -1.93 -53.00 -15.67
C GLN A 825 -0.85 -53.83 -14.97
N GLN A 826 -1.10 -54.30 -13.76
CA GLN A 826 -0.18 -55.20 -13.06
C GLN A 826 0.00 -56.52 -13.84
N GLN A 827 -1.08 -57.09 -14.38
CA GLN A 827 -1.02 -58.27 -15.25
C GLN A 827 -0.25 -58.00 -16.54
N GLU A 828 -0.33 -56.79 -17.09
CA GLU A 828 0.44 -56.35 -18.25
C GLU A 828 1.93 -56.15 -17.91
N GLU A 829 2.27 -55.44 -16.84
CA GLU A 829 3.65 -55.21 -16.40
C GLU A 829 4.38 -56.51 -16.04
N GLU A 830 3.70 -57.47 -15.41
CA GLU A 830 4.21 -58.82 -15.18
C GLU A 830 4.49 -59.58 -16.49
N THR A 831 3.80 -59.23 -17.59
CA THR A 831 4.03 -59.79 -18.93
C THR A 831 5.27 -59.18 -19.61
N TYR A 832 5.65 -57.94 -19.25
CA TYR A 832 6.71 -57.15 -19.91
C TYR A 832 7.96 -56.92 -19.06
N ALA A 833 8.06 -57.58 -17.90
CA ALA A 833 9.15 -57.42 -16.93
C ALA A 833 10.54 -57.83 -17.49
N ASP A 834 10.60 -58.49 -18.64
CA ASP A 834 11.81 -58.90 -19.35
C ASP A 834 12.18 -57.97 -20.54
N ALA A 835 11.63 -56.75 -20.56
CA ALA A 835 12.02 -55.72 -21.52
C ALA A 835 13.53 -55.44 -21.46
N CYS A 836 14.15 -55.28 -22.63
CA CYS A 836 15.57 -54.95 -22.72
C CYS A 836 15.82 -53.52 -22.21
N ASP A 837 16.96 -53.28 -21.54
CA ASP A 837 17.33 -51.97 -20.99
C ASP A 837 17.30 -50.83 -22.03
N GLU A 838 17.53 -51.13 -23.32
CA GLU A 838 17.45 -50.15 -24.43
C GLU A 838 16.04 -49.61 -24.65
N PHE A 839 14.99 -50.31 -24.22
CA PHE A 839 13.60 -49.89 -24.34
C PHE A 839 13.11 -49.08 -23.14
N LEU A 840 13.90 -49.01 -22.08
CA LEU A 840 13.55 -48.32 -20.84
C LEU A 840 14.05 -46.88 -20.87
N ASP A 841 13.22 -45.98 -20.34
CA ASP A 841 13.60 -44.58 -20.11
C ASP A 841 14.71 -44.55 -19.05
N PRO A 842 15.84 -43.88 -19.30
CA PRO A 842 16.99 -43.90 -18.39
C PRO A 842 16.80 -43.09 -17.10
N ILE A 843 15.72 -42.30 -16.98
CA ILE A 843 15.37 -41.53 -15.77
C ILE A 843 14.26 -42.26 -14.99
N MET A 844 13.22 -42.71 -15.70
CA MET A 844 12.04 -43.30 -15.09
C MET A 844 12.12 -44.83 -14.95
N SER A 845 13.07 -45.48 -15.64
CA SER A 845 13.22 -46.94 -15.73
C SER A 845 11.95 -47.67 -16.18
N THR A 846 11.11 -47.01 -16.98
CA THR A 846 9.85 -47.55 -17.52
C THR A 846 9.93 -47.67 -19.04
N LEU A 847 9.11 -48.52 -19.65
CA LEU A 847 9.09 -48.69 -21.11
C LEU A 847 8.75 -47.36 -21.81
N MET A 848 9.61 -46.93 -22.74
CA MET A 848 9.40 -45.69 -23.51
C MET A 848 8.22 -45.86 -24.47
N SER A 849 7.25 -44.95 -24.40
CA SER A 849 6.08 -44.93 -25.30
C SER A 849 6.35 -44.09 -26.54
N ASP A 850 7.11 -42.99 -26.38
CA ASP A 850 7.54 -42.13 -27.47
C ASP A 850 9.01 -41.72 -27.30
N PRO A 851 9.96 -42.59 -27.72
CA PRO A 851 11.38 -42.36 -27.53
C PRO A 851 11.89 -41.19 -28.37
N VAL A 852 12.64 -40.29 -27.75
CA VAL A 852 13.23 -39.09 -28.35
C VAL A 852 14.70 -38.93 -27.98
N VAL A 853 15.51 -38.46 -28.92
CA VAL A 853 16.96 -38.28 -28.77
C VAL A 853 17.27 -36.85 -28.37
N LEU A 854 18.01 -36.69 -27.28
CA LEU A 854 18.56 -35.41 -26.85
C LEU A 854 19.80 -35.05 -27.68
N PRO A 855 19.87 -33.85 -28.29
CA PRO A 855 20.94 -33.51 -29.24
C PRO A 855 22.34 -33.44 -28.60
N SER A 856 22.41 -32.98 -27.34
CA SER A 856 23.64 -32.75 -26.59
C SER A 856 24.20 -34.04 -25.97
N SER A 857 23.42 -34.73 -25.14
CA SER A 857 23.85 -35.99 -24.49
C SER A 857 23.76 -37.21 -25.41
N ARG A 858 22.99 -37.13 -26.51
CA ARG A 858 22.64 -38.25 -27.41
C ARG A 858 21.93 -39.41 -26.71
N VAL A 859 21.45 -39.18 -25.49
CA VAL A 859 20.66 -40.15 -24.74
C VAL A 859 19.23 -40.15 -25.30
N THR A 860 18.62 -41.32 -25.41
CA THR A 860 17.20 -41.46 -25.75
C THR A 860 16.39 -41.51 -24.46
N VAL A 861 15.37 -40.68 -24.36
CA VAL A 861 14.43 -40.59 -23.23
C VAL A 861 13.01 -40.61 -23.77
N ASP A 862 12.00 -40.87 -22.93
CA ASP A 862 10.62 -40.67 -23.34
C ASP A 862 10.30 -39.17 -23.47
N ARG A 863 9.52 -38.82 -24.49
CA ARG A 863 9.10 -37.42 -24.75
C ARG A 863 8.45 -36.78 -23.53
N SER A 864 7.63 -37.51 -22.79
CA SER A 864 6.93 -36.98 -21.62
C SER A 864 7.90 -36.68 -20.47
N THR A 865 8.93 -37.52 -20.29
CA THR A 865 10.00 -37.33 -19.29
C THR A 865 10.77 -36.04 -19.53
N ILE A 866 11.23 -35.81 -20.77
CA ILE A 866 12.01 -34.61 -21.08
C ILE A 866 11.17 -33.34 -21.12
N ALA A 867 9.94 -33.41 -21.65
CA ALA A 867 9.03 -32.25 -21.64
C ALA A 867 8.78 -31.75 -20.21
N ARG A 868 8.64 -32.67 -19.25
CA ARG A 868 8.52 -32.34 -17.82
C ARG A 868 9.76 -31.66 -17.25
N HIS A 869 10.95 -32.16 -17.59
CA HIS A 869 12.21 -31.54 -17.17
C HIS A 869 12.29 -30.10 -17.69
N LEU A 870 12.01 -29.86 -18.97
CA LEU A 870 12.07 -28.55 -19.61
C LEU A 870 11.04 -27.52 -19.10
N LEU A 871 9.94 -27.97 -18.49
CA LEU A 871 8.99 -27.09 -17.78
C LEU A 871 9.54 -26.56 -16.45
N SER A 872 10.53 -27.24 -15.88
CA SER A 872 11.18 -26.84 -14.63
C SER A 872 12.55 -26.19 -14.88
N ASP A 873 13.34 -26.78 -15.77
CA ASP A 873 14.69 -26.35 -16.10
C ASP A 873 14.99 -26.58 -17.59
N GLN A 874 15.35 -25.52 -18.33
CA GLN A 874 15.59 -25.56 -19.78
C GLN A 874 16.99 -26.08 -20.12
N THR A 875 17.32 -27.26 -19.59
CA THR A 875 18.63 -27.90 -19.75
C THR A 875 18.48 -29.38 -20.12
N ASP A 876 19.54 -29.99 -20.64
CA ASP A 876 19.64 -31.44 -20.78
C ASP A 876 19.93 -32.07 -19.40
N PRO A 877 19.11 -33.00 -18.91
CA PRO A 877 19.23 -33.55 -17.56
C PRO A 877 20.55 -34.30 -17.30
N PHE A 878 21.26 -34.74 -18.35
CA PHE A 878 22.49 -35.54 -18.21
C PHE A 878 23.77 -34.70 -18.22
N ASN A 879 23.77 -33.54 -18.87
CA ASN A 879 24.97 -32.71 -19.01
C ASN A 879 24.75 -31.21 -18.71
N ARG A 880 23.52 -30.81 -18.37
CA ARG A 880 23.09 -29.43 -18.05
C ARG A 880 23.32 -28.39 -19.15
N SER A 881 23.52 -28.82 -20.40
CA SER A 881 23.58 -27.89 -21.53
C SER A 881 22.20 -27.33 -21.86
N PRO A 882 22.06 -26.08 -22.36
CA PRO A 882 20.75 -25.51 -22.71
C PRO A 882 20.01 -26.36 -23.75
N LEU A 883 18.75 -26.66 -23.48
CA LEU A 883 17.92 -27.51 -24.33
C LEU A 883 16.48 -26.97 -24.41
N THR A 884 15.89 -27.02 -25.60
CA THR A 884 14.47 -26.65 -25.83
C THR A 884 13.74 -27.77 -26.56
N MET A 885 12.40 -27.80 -26.45
CA MET A 885 11.57 -28.91 -26.95
C MET A 885 11.69 -29.11 -28.47
N ASP A 886 11.90 -28.04 -29.23
CA ASP A 886 12.07 -28.04 -30.68
C ASP A 886 13.39 -28.65 -31.15
N GLN A 887 14.40 -28.74 -30.28
CA GLN A 887 15.70 -29.32 -30.60
C GLN A 887 15.71 -30.85 -30.47
N ILE A 888 14.68 -31.42 -29.86
CA ILE A 888 14.55 -32.84 -29.57
C ILE A 888 14.13 -33.60 -30.83
N ARG A 889 14.80 -34.71 -31.13
CA ARG A 889 14.54 -35.49 -32.36
C ARG A 889 13.80 -36.79 -32.05
N PRO A 890 12.68 -37.12 -32.72
CA PRO A 890 12.03 -38.41 -32.57
C PRO A 890 12.95 -39.58 -32.92
N ASN A 891 13.01 -40.62 -32.07
CA ASN A 891 13.70 -41.87 -32.36
C ASN A 891 12.71 -42.89 -32.95
N THR A 892 12.32 -42.66 -34.21
CA THR A 892 11.33 -43.51 -34.90
C THR A 892 11.77 -44.96 -35.00
N GLU A 893 13.07 -45.22 -35.18
CA GLU A 893 13.61 -46.58 -35.25
C GLU A 893 13.42 -47.35 -33.94
N LEU A 894 13.75 -46.72 -32.80
CA LEU A 894 13.55 -47.35 -31.49
C LEU A 894 12.05 -47.52 -31.19
N LYS A 895 11.22 -46.54 -31.57
CA LYS A 895 9.77 -46.63 -31.42
C LYS A 895 9.20 -47.84 -32.17
N GLU A 896 9.62 -48.07 -33.41
CA GLU A 896 9.21 -49.24 -34.18
C GLU A 896 9.71 -50.55 -33.55
N LYS A 897 10.94 -50.59 -33.03
CA LYS A 897 11.48 -51.76 -32.32
C LYS A 897 10.65 -52.10 -31.07
N ILE A 898 10.32 -51.10 -30.26
CA ILE A 898 9.47 -51.25 -29.07
C ILE A 898 8.08 -51.75 -29.47
N GLN A 899 7.48 -51.16 -30.52
CA GLN A 899 6.15 -51.57 -30.98
C GLN A 899 6.12 -53.00 -31.54
N ARG A 900 7.15 -53.42 -32.30
CA ARG A 900 7.25 -54.81 -32.78
C ARG A 900 7.41 -55.78 -31.62
N TRP A 901 8.27 -55.46 -30.66
CA TRP A 901 8.46 -56.27 -29.46
C TRP A 901 7.18 -56.42 -28.64
N LEU A 902 6.42 -55.33 -28.45
CA LEU A 902 5.12 -55.36 -27.79
C LEU A 902 4.11 -56.23 -28.54
N ALA A 903 4.07 -56.13 -29.88
CA ALA A 903 3.17 -56.93 -30.71
C ALA A 903 3.49 -58.43 -30.67
N GLU A 904 4.78 -58.80 -30.73
CA GLU A 904 5.24 -60.19 -30.61
C GLU A 904 4.88 -60.80 -29.25
N ARG A 905 5.03 -60.03 -28.16
CA ARG A 905 4.66 -60.49 -26.81
C ARG A 905 3.16 -60.63 -26.62
N LYS A 906 2.38 -59.70 -27.19
CA LYS A 906 0.91 -59.78 -27.16
C LYS A 906 0.40 -61.02 -27.91
N GLN A 907 0.98 -61.33 -29.07
CA GLN A 907 0.65 -62.56 -29.82
C GLN A 907 1.06 -63.84 -29.08
N GLN A 908 2.22 -63.85 -28.41
CA GLN A 908 2.63 -65.00 -27.60
C GLN A 908 1.67 -65.25 -26.43
N LYS A 909 1.18 -64.19 -25.79
CA LYS A 909 0.19 -64.28 -24.70
C LYS A 909 -1.17 -64.79 -25.20
N GLU A 910 -1.68 -64.27 -26.32
CA GLU A 910 -2.92 -64.75 -26.96
C GLU A 910 -2.83 -66.21 -27.48
N GLN A 911 -1.63 -66.76 -27.63
CA GLN A 911 -1.41 -68.18 -27.97
C GLN A 911 -1.20 -69.08 -26.74
N LEU A 912 -0.95 -68.50 -25.56
CA LEU A 912 -0.70 -69.19 -24.29
C LEU A 912 -1.92 -69.20 -23.36
N GLU A 913 -2.85 -68.24 -23.51
CA GLU A 913 -4.22 -68.25 -22.96
C GLU A 913 -5.17 -69.05 -23.85
#